data_AF-A0ABD4T1J1-F1
#
_entry.id   AF-A0ABD4T1J1-F1
#
_cell.length_a   1.000
_cell.length_b   1.000
_cell.length_c   1.000
_cell.angle_alpha   90.00
_cell.angle_beta   90.00
_cell.angle_gamma   90.00
#
_symmetry.space_group_name_H-M   'P 1'
#
loop_
_entity.id
_entity.type
_entity.pdbx_description
1 polymer ?
#
loop_
_entity_poly.entity_id
_entity_poly.type
_entity_poly.pdbx_seq_one_letter_code
_entity_poly.pdbx_strand_id
1 'polypeptide(L)'
;MKKADRRKYATLSPFQLKDQLIQFATSHAERMMLNAGRGNPNWLATTPRAGFFQLGLFAVEESQRVLTKDQLGGIPHREGIALRLEQFLAARSQQPGIAFLHDCLTYGATHLNLDPDEWVYELVQGILGDCYPEPVRVLSQTEKVLQRYLVQELCNDQPPPGQYDLFATEGGTAAICYIFNSLLENKILHKHDKIALGTPIFTPYLEIPHLNTFRLQSLAVEASEAMGWQIPATELDKLADQEVKAFFLCNPANPTSVRLESNAIAKLVDLVTTERPDLIVITDDVYSTFVEDFRSLMAVLPQNTITVYSYSKYFGATGWRLGVIALHRDNVIDRMIAALPASTTRHLNQRYAHLHLEPQRLKFIDRMVADSRNVALNHTAGLSTPQQVQMVLFSLFCLLDHEDHYQHTCQGLVTQRWQALYQALGSVSPHAPDHTHYYTTIDLLKLAMDSYDSDFVDYLVKHHHPLDFVFQLAQDQGIVLLPGGGFEAPQWSVRVSLANLPDAAYVRIGQAIIALMQAYHAEWKAKTDTHTPPPRVPSSMRHRVRPGSHSFAAFDPDRDRFEYRCECGTRQPAHLHPIPGILLIGGAEEGCLGEDAATRWFLNRARGGDYLVLRLGGVGSQAAWVCDHYREFVNSAAELSIDSRAAANHPAVIQLIRDADALFIAGGNQNEYEDYWEGSAVETAINDLIHRKKIPIAGTSAGMAILGDYYYAPAHEGVISSEILNDPFHHNTKDLYRSDFIQVPFLKHVITDTHLDRRDRDYPETRYGRLFGFLARIVHDTGNQHPVYGIGLEEGSFVAIDEHGIATVFGNGTTQGQDAYFLQTQGLAPEQIQPGLPLIWNHHGKAVKVYRISGTPEGSGQFNLTNWSQAEGGRWEYWFTRGGSAGFHPIL
;
A
#
# COMPACT_ATOMS: atom_id res chain seq x y z
N MET A 1 11.71 14.15 23.60
CA MET A 1 11.16 14.74 22.36
C MET A 1 10.02 15.70 22.72
N LYS A 2 9.90 16.88 22.09
CA LYS A 2 8.83 17.84 22.42
C LYS A 2 7.49 17.33 21.86
N LYS A 3 6.34 17.67 22.48
CA LYS A 3 4.99 17.27 22.01
C LYS A 3 4.74 17.63 20.52
N ALA A 4 5.30 18.76 20.06
CA ALA A 4 5.18 19.19 18.66
C ALA A 4 5.84 18.20 17.67
N ASP A 5 6.96 17.58 18.04
CA ASP A 5 7.69 16.64 17.18
C ASP A 5 7.00 15.26 17.09
N ARG A 6 6.04 14.95 17.98
CA ARG A 6 5.29 13.68 17.97
C ARG A 6 4.21 13.63 16.89
N ARG A 7 3.71 14.79 16.46
CA ARG A 7 2.62 14.89 15.48
C ARG A 7 3.03 14.48 14.06
N LYS A 8 4.32 14.62 13.71
CA LYS A 8 4.86 14.16 12.42
C LYS A 8 4.77 12.64 12.21
N TYR A 9 4.58 11.87 13.29
CA TYR A 9 4.44 10.41 13.24
C TYR A 9 2.98 9.96 13.03
N ALA A 10 2.02 10.89 12.96
CA ALA A 10 0.61 10.56 12.74
C ALA A 10 0.30 10.07 11.32
N THR A 11 1.19 10.32 10.36
CA THR A 11 1.08 9.85 8.98
C THR A 11 1.70 8.47 8.75
N LEU A 12 2.42 7.91 9.74
CA LEU A 12 3.02 6.59 9.63
C LEU A 12 1.98 5.48 9.81
N SER A 13 2.15 4.37 9.10
CA SER A 13 1.37 3.16 9.40
C SER A 13 1.64 2.70 10.85
N PRO A 14 0.68 2.03 11.52
CA PRO A 14 0.89 1.54 12.88
C PRO A 14 2.14 0.68 13.03
N PHE A 15 2.55 -0.04 11.99
CA PHE A 15 3.75 -0.87 12.01
C PHE A 15 5.05 -0.06 11.96
N GLN A 16 5.10 0.98 11.13
CA GLN A 16 6.23 1.91 11.10
C GLN A 16 6.31 2.75 12.38
N LEU A 17 5.16 3.20 12.89
CA LEU A 17 5.06 3.85 14.18
C LEU A 17 5.55 2.92 15.31
N LYS A 18 5.24 1.62 15.25
CA LYS A 18 5.76 0.62 16.20
C LYS A 18 7.28 0.64 16.26
N ASP A 19 7.94 0.68 15.11
CA ASP A 19 9.40 0.61 15.05
C ASP A 19 10.04 1.88 15.63
N GLN A 20 9.39 3.04 15.46
CA GLN A 20 9.76 4.27 16.17
C GLN A 20 9.55 4.12 17.69
N LEU A 21 8.39 3.64 18.13
CA LEU A 21 8.09 3.41 19.56
C LEU A 21 9.09 2.44 20.20
N ILE A 22 9.55 1.42 19.46
CA ILE A 22 10.61 0.50 19.89
C ILE A 22 11.92 1.24 20.14
N GLN A 23 12.36 2.10 19.21
CA GLN A 23 13.59 2.90 19.37
C GLN A 23 13.51 3.81 20.60
N PHE A 24 12.34 4.39 20.87
CA PHE A 24 12.14 5.21 22.07
C PHE A 24 12.19 4.37 23.35
N ALA A 25 11.57 3.18 23.35
CA ALA A 25 11.58 2.28 24.50
C ALA A 25 12.99 1.73 24.82
N THR A 26 13.86 1.50 23.82
CA THR A 26 15.26 1.10 24.05
C THR A 26 16.17 2.24 24.49
N SER A 27 15.87 3.49 24.10
CA SER A 27 16.77 4.63 24.34
C SER A 27 16.87 5.10 25.80
N HIS A 28 15.99 4.65 26.71
CA HIS A 28 15.80 5.29 28.02
C HIS A 28 15.83 4.41 29.29
N ALA A 29 16.07 3.08 29.24
CA ALA A 29 16.34 2.34 30.48
C ALA A 29 16.95 0.93 30.29
N GLU A 30 17.73 0.53 31.29
CA GLU A 30 18.14 -0.84 31.67
C GLU A 30 16.94 -1.80 31.96
N ARG A 31 15.73 -1.54 31.44
CA ARG A 31 14.49 -2.30 31.70
C ARG A 31 14.13 -3.19 30.51
N MET A 32 13.61 -4.39 30.79
CA MET A 32 13.06 -5.29 29.77
C MET A 32 11.81 -4.65 29.10
N MET A 33 11.91 -4.39 27.79
CA MET A 33 10.84 -3.84 26.94
C MET A 33 9.69 -4.85 26.79
N LEU A 34 8.46 -4.36 26.87
CA LEU A 34 7.26 -5.14 26.56
C LEU A 34 6.62 -4.61 25.27
N ASN A 35 6.47 -5.46 24.26
CA ASN A 35 5.93 -5.06 22.96
C ASN A 35 4.64 -5.83 22.67
N ALA A 36 3.48 -5.32 23.08
CA ALA A 36 2.18 -5.95 22.81
C ALA A 36 1.60 -5.55 21.44
N GLY A 37 2.34 -4.78 20.63
CA GLY A 37 1.96 -4.46 19.26
C GLY A 37 2.17 -5.59 18.25
N ARG A 38 2.87 -6.67 18.62
CA ARG A 38 3.08 -7.86 17.78
C ARG A 38 2.04 -8.93 18.10
N GLY A 39 1.24 -9.34 17.12
CA GLY A 39 0.28 -10.45 17.27
C GLY A 39 0.88 -11.86 17.15
N ASN A 40 2.19 -12.04 17.38
CA ASN A 40 2.87 -13.32 17.23
C ASN A 40 2.68 -14.18 18.50
N PRO A 41 2.07 -15.37 18.43
CA PRO A 41 1.96 -16.25 19.59
C PRO A 41 3.30 -16.51 20.28
N ASN A 42 3.29 -16.59 21.62
CA ASN A 42 4.43 -17.10 22.40
C ASN A 42 4.26 -18.56 22.84
N TRP A 43 3.25 -19.24 22.31
CA TRP A 43 3.09 -20.70 22.37
C TRP A 43 3.28 -21.32 20.99
N LEU A 44 3.42 -22.65 20.94
CA LEU A 44 3.44 -23.44 19.71
C LEU A 44 2.96 -24.87 19.98
N ALA A 45 2.25 -25.48 19.02
CA ALA A 45 1.83 -26.88 19.08
C ALA A 45 3.05 -27.82 18.92
N THR A 46 3.55 -28.40 20.00
CA THR A 46 4.78 -29.21 20.01
C THR A 46 4.60 -30.60 19.43
N THR A 47 3.50 -31.29 19.74
CA THR A 47 3.21 -32.66 19.31
C THR A 47 3.27 -32.85 17.78
N PRO A 48 2.55 -32.06 16.96
CA PRO A 48 2.62 -32.20 15.50
C PRO A 48 3.98 -31.85 14.91
N ARG A 49 4.77 -30.98 15.56
CA ARG A 49 6.15 -30.68 15.14
C ARG A 49 7.10 -31.83 15.47
N ALA A 50 6.93 -32.47 16.63
CA ALA A 50 7.69 -33.67 16.97
C ALA A 50 7.39 -34.80 15.97
N GLY A 51 6.12 -34.99 15.60
CA GLY A 51 5.71 -35.92 14.54
C GLY A 51 6.37 -35.61 13.20
N PHE A 52 6.45 -34.34 12.81
CA PHE A 52 7.14 -33.89 11.60
C PHE A 52 8.61 -34.33 11.59
N PHE A 53 9.36 -34.09 12.66
CA PHE A 53 10.77 -34.49 12.71
C PHE A 53 10.97 -36.01 12.68
N GLN A 54 10.08 -36.78 13.33
CA GLN A 54 10.13 -38.25 13.29
C GLN A 54 9.86 -38.79 11.89
N LEU A 55 8.87 -38.22 11.19
CA LEU A 55 8.59 -38.56 9.79
C LEU A 55 9.80 -38.23 8.90
N GLY A 56 10.48 -37.10 9.15
CA GLY A 56 11.67 -36.71 8.39
C GLY A 56 12.84 -37.69 8.58
N LEU A 57 13.06 -38.19 9.80
CA LEU A 57 14.05 -39.23 10.06
C LEU A 57 13.73 -40.53 9.31
N PHE A 58 12.47 -40.97 9.36
CA PHE A 58 12.02 -42.13 8.59
C PHE A 58 12.22 -41.93 7.08
N ALA A 59 11.86 -40.75 6.56
CA ALA A 59 11.95 -40.46 5.15
C ALA A 59 13.42 -40.46 4.65
N VAL A 60 14.36 -39.97 5.45
CA VAL A 60 15.80 -40.08 5.15
C VAL A 60 16.26 -41.54 5.17
N GLU A 61 15.81 -42.35 6.13
CA GLU A 61 16.12 -43.79 6.14
C GLU A 61 15.59 -44.47 4.87
N GLU A 62 14.37 -44.14 4.43
CA GLU A 62 13.79 -44.66 3.18
C GLU A 62 14.57 -44.24 1.94
N SER A 63 15.03 -42.98 1.89
CA SER A 63 15.87 -42.50 0.80
C SER A 63 17.21 -43.25 0.72
N GLN A 64 17.82 -43.51 1.88
CA GLN A 64 19.08 -44.26 1.99
C GLN A 64 18.92 -45.74 1.61
N ARG A 65 17.74 -46.34 1.80
CA ARG A 65 17.48 -47.72 1.35
C ARG A 65 17.61 -47.88 -0.17
N VAL A 66 17.35 -46.82 -0.93
CA VAL A 66 17.39 -46.85 -2.40
C VAL A 66 18.79 -46.59 -2.93
N LEU A 67 19.49 -45.62 -2.34
CA LEU A 67 20.87 -45.30 -2.69
C LEU A 67 21.64 -44.90 -1.44
N THR A 68 22.80 -45.51 -1.26
CA THR A 68 23.75 -45.20 -0.17
C THR A 68 25.15 -45.09 -0.75
N LYS A 69 25.36 -44.11 -1.64
CA LYS A 69 26.70 -43.75 -2.11
C LYS A 69 27.12 -42.44 -1.45
N ASP A 70 28.11 -42.50 -0.57
CA ASP A 70 28.56 -41.38 0.26
C ASP A 70 27.39 -40.73 1.04
N GLN A 71 27.13 -39.44 0.82
CA GLN A 71 26.02 -38.69 1.43
C GLN A 71 24.78 -38.57 0.52
N LEU A 72 24.67 -39.42 -0.52
CA LEU A 72 23.54 -39.42 -1.45
C LEU A 72 22.45 -40.41 -1.01
N GLY A 73 21.19 -39.97 -1.11
CA GLY A 73 19.98 -40.80 -1.01
C GLY A 73 19.23 -40.86 -2.34
N GLY A 74 18.36 -41.86 -2.51
CA GLY A 74 17.50 -42.03 -3.70
C GLY A 74 16.03 -41.68 -3.42
N ILE A 75 15.18 -41.73 -4.45
CA ILE A 75 13.73 -41.54 -4.28
C ILE A 75 13.14 -42.81 -3.62
N PRO A 76 12.45 -42.71 -2.46
CA PRO A 76 11.87 -43.85 -1.75
C PRO A 76 10.98 -44.76 -2.62
N HIS A 77 10.90 -46.05 -2.28
CA HIS A 77 9.99 -46.99 -2.92
C HIS A 77 8.60 -46.96 -2.26
N ARG A 78 7.57 -46.86 -3.08
CA ARG A 78 6.15 -46.81 -2.69
C ARG A 78 5.64 -48.11 -2.07
N GLU A 79 5.97 -49.25 -2.67
CA GLU A 79 5.45 -50.55 -2.24
C GLU A 79 5.92 -50.92 -0.83
N GLY A 80 4.98 -51.22 0.06
CA GLY A 80 5.21 -51.64 1.45
C GLY A 80 5.78 -50.55 2.35
N ILE A 81 5.72 -49.27 1.95
CA ILE A 81 6.25 -48.15 2.74
C ILE A 81 5.45 -47.94 4.03
N ALA A 82 4.15 -48.20 4.02
CA ALA A 82 3.31 -48.10 5.21
C ALA A 82 3.75 -49.09 6.29
N LEU A 83 3.99 -50.36 5.91
CA LEU A 83 4.49 -51.38 6.83
C LEU A 83 5.87 -51.01 7.39
N ARG A 84 6.76 -50.44 6.58
CA ARG A 84 8.08 -49.98 7.05
C ARG A 84 7.96 -48.82 8.02
N LEU A 85 7.01 -47.89 7.80
CA LEU A 85 6.73 -46.83 8.75
C LEU A 85 6.17 -47.39 10.06
N GLU A 86 5.20 -48.30 10.02
CA GLU A 86 4.68 -48.96 11.23
C GLU A 86 5.80 -49.61 12.06
N GLN A 87 6.73 -50.31 11.40
CA GLN A 87 7.90 -50.89 12.05
C GLN A 87 8.84 -49.82 12.64
N PHE A 88 9.08 -48.72 11.92
CA PHE A 88 9.88 -47.58 12.40
C PHE A 88 9.27 -46.96 13.66
N LEU A 89 7.94 -46.79 13.68
CA LEU A 89 7.19 -46.23 14.80
C LEU A 89 7.21 -47.18 16.01
N ALA A 90 6.96 -48.48 15.78
CA ALA A 90 6.98 -49.49 16.85
C ALA A 90 8.35 -49.56 17.55
N ALA A 91 9.44 -49.49 16.78
CA ALA A 91 10.81 -49.48 17.31
C ALA A 91 11.16 -48.22 18.13
N ARG A 92 10.39 -47.14 18.00
CA ARG A 92 10.65 -45.83 18.62
C ARG A 92 9.50 -45.34 19.50
N SER A 93 8.61 -46.24 19.95
CA SER A 93 7.34 -45.90 20.64
C SER A 93 7.45 -44.91 21.81
N GLN A 94 8.62 -44.80 22.45
CA GLN A 94 8.87 -43.88 23.57
C GLN A 94 9.33 -42.47 23.15
N GLN A 95 9.59 -42.22 21.86
CA GLN A 95 10.05 -40.91 21.39
C GLN A 95 8.87 -39.93 21.20
N PRO A 96 9.06 -38.64 21.50
CA PRO A 96 8.03 -37.62 21.25
C PRO A 96 7.56 -37.62 19.79
N GLY A 97 6.24 -37.55 19.59
CA GLY A 97 5.62 -37.48 18.26
C GLY A 97 5.33 -38.83 17.60
N ILE A 98 5.88 -39.95 18.07
CA ILE A 98 5.68 -41.27 17.45
C ILE A 98 4.24 -41.77 17.59
N ALA A 99 3.66 -41.70 18.80
CA ALA A 99 2.26 -42.09 19.02
C ALA A 99 1.30 -41.25 18.17
N PHE A 100 1.51 -39.93 18.16
CA PHE A 100 0.74 -39.02 17.32
C PHE A 100 0.86 -39.36 15.82
N LEU A 101 2.07 -39.64 15.33
CA LEU A 101 2.28 -40.00 13.93
C LEU A 101 1.61 -41.32 13.58
N HIS A 102 1.65 -42.32 14.47
CA HIS A 102 0.89 -43.56 14.32
C HIS A 102 -0.62 -43.32 14.17
N ASP A 103 -1.18 -42.45 15.02
CA ASP A 103 -2.61 -42.12 14.99
C ASP A 103 -2.99 -41.34 13.72
N CYS A 104 -2.10 -40.48 13.22
CA CYS A 104 -2.27 -39.80 11.92
C CYS A 104 -2.40 -40.79 10.75
N LEU A 105 -1.57 -41.83 10.73
CA LEU A 105 -1.63 -42.87 9.70
C LEU A 105 -2.93 -43.65 9.78
N THR A 106 -3.28 -44.04 11.00
CA THR A 106 -4.52 -44.76 11.29
C THR A 106 -5.73 -43.94 10.86
N TYR A 107 -5.76 -42.64 11.19
CA TYR A 107 -6.83 -41.73 10.79
C TYR A 107 -6.99 -41.65 9.26
N GLY A 108 -5.89 -41.42 8.54
CA GLY A 108 -5.90 -41.38 7.08
C GLY A 108 -6.48 -42.66 6.46
N ALA A 109 -6.02 -43.83 6.92
CA ALA A 109 -6.50 -45.12 6.41
C ALA A 109 -7.97 -45.40 6.77
N THR A 110 -8.38 -45.10 8.01
CA THR A 110 -9.68 -45.55 8.54
C THR A 110 -10.81 -44.53 8.38
N HIS A 111 -10.54 -43.23 8.53
CA HIS A 111 -11.55 -42.18 8.52
C HIS A 111 -11.65 -41.48 7.16
N LEU A 112 -10.53 -41.39 6.44
CA LEU A 112 -10.47 -40.78 5.10
C LEU A 112 -10.41 -41.81 3.97
N ASN A 113 -10.35 -43.10 4.30
CA ASN A 113 -10.28 -44.23 3.37
C ASN A 113 -9.15 -44.06 2.33
N LEU A 114 -7.98 -43.61 2.80
CA LEU A 114 -6.78 -43.45 1.99
C LEU A 114 -6.06 -44.79 1.88
N ASP A 115 -5.51 -45.09 0.69
CA ASP A 115 -4.59 -46.23 0.55
C ASP A 115 -3.36 -46.01 1.45
N PRO A 116 -2.98 -46.96 2.32
CA PRO A 116 -1.91 -46.76 3.28
C PRO A 116 -0.54 -46.47 2.65
N ASP A 117 -0.18 -47.16 1.56
CA ASP A 117 1.11 -46.97 0.91
C ASP A 117 1.14 -45.64 0.15
N GLU A 118 0.08 -45.28 -0.57
CA GLU A 118 -0.05 -43.96 -1.19
C GLU A 118 0.00 -42.83 -0.16
N TRP A 119 -0.68 -43.01 0.98
CA TRP A 119 -0.75 -42.02 2.04
C TRP A 119 0.62 -41.77 2.65
N VAL A 120 1.31 -42.83 3.05
CA VAL A 120 2.65 -42.73 3.62
C VAL A 120 3.65 -42.23 2.59
N TYR A 121 3.53 -42.67 1.33
CA TYR A 121 4.41 -42.21 0.26
C TYR A 121 4.29 -40.69 0.02
N GLU A 122 3.08 -40.13 -0.06
CA GLU A 122 2.88 -38.68 -0.23
C GLU A 122 3.53 -37.90 0.93
N LEU A 123 3.38 -38.38 2.17
CA LEU A 123 3.99 -37.75 3.35
C LEU A 123 5.52 -37.84 3.36
N VAL A 124 6.08 -39.00 2.97
CA VAL A 124 7.53 -39.25 2.92
C VAL A 124 8.19 -38.45 1.82
N GLN A 125 7.66 -38.51 0.59
CA GLN A 125 8.15 -37.71 -0.51
C GLN A 125 7.98 -36.21 -0.22
N GLY A 126 6.84 -35.85 0.36
CA GLY A 126 6.53 -34.48 0.71
C GLY A 126 7.51 -33.91 1.74
N ILE A 127 7.86 -34.65 2.79
CA ILE A 127 8.79 -34.15 3.80
C ILE A 127 10.24 -34.08 3.32
N LEU A 128 10.63 -34.96 2.38
CA LEU A 128 11.95 -34.90 1.75
C LEU A 128 12.12 -33.66 0.87
N GLY A 129 11.02 -33.19 0.26
CA GLY A 129 11.07 -32.07 -0.68
C GLY A 129 11.91 -32.39 -1.92
N ASP A 130 11.95 -33.65 -2.33
CA ASP A 130 12.77 -34.14 -3.44
C ASP A 130 12.10 -34.00 -4.82
N CYS A 131 10.83 -33.55 -4.84
CA CYS A 131 10.03 -33.35 -6.04
C CYS A 131 9.26 -32.01 -5.99
N TYR A 132 8.91 -31.48 -7.16
CA TYR A 132 7.94 -30.38 -7.25
C TYR A 132 6.55 -30.83 -6.76
N PRO A 133 5.73 -29.92 -6.20
CA PRO A 133 4.36 -30.25 -5.81
C PRO A 133 3.53 -30.67 -7.03
N GLU A 134 2.89 -31.84 -6.96
CA GLU A 134 2.02 -32.36 -8.01
C GLU A 134 0.76 -32.99 -7.37
N PRO A 135 -0.45 -32.48 -7.64
CA PRO A 135 -0.74 -31.25 -8.39
C PRO A 135 -0.16 -29.99 -7.72
N VAL A 136 0.16 -28.98 -8.53
CA VAL A 136 0.78 -27.71 -8.08
C VAL A 136 -0.12 -26.86 -7.17
N ARG A 137 -1.43 -27.13 -7.16
CA ARG A 137 -2.40 -26.42 -6.33
C ARG A 137 -2.35 -26.86 -4.86
N VAL A 138 -2.35 -28.16 -4.63
CA VAL A 138 -2.24 -28.84 -3.33
C VAL A 138 -2.06 -30.34 -3.60
N LEU A 139 -1.28 -31.03 -2.76
CA LEU A 139 -1.10 -32.48 -2.88
C LEU A 139 -2.43 -33.22 -2.65
N SER A 140 -2.60 -34.36 -3.32
CA SER A 140 -3.92 -34.99 -3.48
C SER A 140 -4.51 -35.54 -2.18
N GLN A 141 -3.71 -36.22 -1.36
CA GLN A 141 -4.17 -36.77 -0.08
C GLN A 141 -4.21 -35.68 0.98
N THR A 142 -3.24 -34.75 0.92
CA THR A 142 -3.20 -33.53 1.73
C THR A 142 -4.51 -32.75 1.61
N GLU A 143 -5.00 -32.48 0.39
CA GLU A 143 -6.25 -31.74 0.18
C GLU A 143 -7.43 -32.34 0.96
N LYS A 144 -7.56 -33.68 0.98
CA LYS A 144 -8.65 -34.37 1.70
C LYS A 144 -8.58 -34.14 3.21
N VAL A 145 -7.38 -34.19 3.79
CA VAL A 145 -7.17 -33.93 5.22
C VAL A 145 -7.50 -32.48 5.54
N LEU A 146 -6.98 -31.54 4.74
CA LEU A 146 -7.22 -30.11 4.94
C LEU A 146 -8.71 -29.79 4.79
N GLN A 147 -9.40 -30.37 3.80
CA GLN A 147 -10.84 -30.24 3.65
C GLN A 147 -11.58 -30.67 4.91
N ARG A 148 -11.33 -31.89 5.42
CA ARG A 148 -11.97 -32.38 6.65
C ARG A 148 -11.72 -31.46 7.85
N TYR A 149 -10.50 -30.94 8.00
CA TYR A 149 -10.14 -30.01 9.06
C TYR A 149 -10.85 -28.65 8.93
N LEU A 150 -10.93 -28.08 7.72
CA LEU A 150 -11.68 -26.83 7.52
C LEU A 150 -13.18 -27.01 7.78
N VAL A 151 -13.76 -28.19 7.55
CA VAL A 151 -15.16 -28.47 7.95
C VAL A 151 -15.31 -28.44 9.47
N GLN A 152 -14.36 -29.01 10.22
CA GLN A 152 -14.37 -28.95 11.69
C GLN A 152 -14.29 -27.49 12.17
N GLU A 153 -13.23 -26.79 11.79
CA GLU A 153 -12.88 -25.49 12.39
C GLU A 153 -13.62 -24.28 11.81
N LEU A 154 -14.06 -24.35 10.55
CA LEU A 154 -14.73 -23.23 9.87
C LEU A 154 -16.22 -23.44 9.68
N CYS A 155 -16.69 -24.69 9.76
CA CYS A 155 -18.09 -25.01 9.47
C CYS A 155 -18.81 -25.65 10.66
N ASN A 156 -18.17 -25.75 11.83
CA ASN A 156 -18.70 -26.41 13.03
C ASN A 156 -19.23 -27.83 12.70
N ASP A 157 -18.40 -28.62 12.00
CA ASP A 157 -18.71 -29.96 11.49
C ASP A 157 -19.95 -30.06 10.56
N GLN A 158 -20.46 -28.93 10.07
CA GLN A 158 -21.60 -28.86 9.16
C GLN A 158 -21.13 -28.35 7.79
N PRO A 159 -20.68 -29.24 6.89
CA PRO A 159 -20.09 -28.84 5.62
C PRO A 159 -21.08 -28.03 4.77
N PRO A 160 -20.60 -27.05 3.98
CA PRO A 160 -21.45 -26.35 3.02
C PRO A 160 -22.02 -27.31 1.97
N PRO A 161 -23.18 -27.00 1.36
CA PRO A 161 -23.67 -27.75 0.21
C PRO A 161 -22.66 -27.68 -0.94
N GLY A 162 -22.37 -28.83 -1.55
CA GLY A 162 -21.44 -28.95 -2.68
C GLY A 162 -20.01 -29.30 -2.27
N GLN A 163 -19.04 -28.87 -3.07
CA GLN A 163 -17.62 -29.19 -2.90
C GLN A 163 -16.77 -27.95 -3.13
N TYR A 164 -15.65 -27.86 -2.44
CA TYR A 164 -14.68 -26.78 -2.58
C TYR A 164 -13.29 -27.34 -2.87
N ASP A 165 -12.53 -26.57 -3.62
CA ASP A 165 -11.13 -26.85 -3.90
C ASP A 165 -10.25 -25.95 -3.03
N LEU A 166 -9.05 -26.43 -2.72
CA LEU A 166 -8.08 -25.73 -1.88
C LEU A 166 -6.86 -25.31 -2.68
N PHE A 167 -6.28 -24.16 -2.38
CA PHE A 167 -4.95 -23.76 -2.84
C PHE A 167 -4.07 -23.48 -1.62
N ALA A 168 -3.03 -24.30 -1.41
CA ALA A 168 -2.08 -24.11 -0.33
C ALA A 168 -1.12 -22.94 -0.62
N THR A 169 -0.98 -22.00 0.31
CA THR A 169 -0.24 -20.74 0.14
C THR A 169 0.71 -20.44 1.29
N GLU A 170 1.62 -19.48 1.11
CA GLU A 170 2.61 -19.01 2.08
C GLU A 170 1.99 -18.15 3.20
N GLY A 171 0.98 -18.70 3.87
CA GLY A 171 0.12 -18.03 4.84
C GLY A 171 -1.00 -17.22 4.18
N GLY A 172 -1.85 -16.62 5.02
CA GLY A 172 -2.90 -15.71 4.57
C GLY A 172 -2.35 -14.47 3.85
N THR A 173 -1.11 -14.07 4.16
CA THR A 173 -0.41 -12.97 3.48
C THR A 173 -0.28 -13.22 1.98
N ALA A 174 0.23 -14.38 1.57
CA ALA A 174 0.35 -14.72 0.15
C ALA A 174 -1.02 -14.94 -0.48
N ALA A 175 -1.96 -15.55 0.26
CA ALA A 175 -3.32 -15.77 -0.22
C ALA A 175 -4.01 -14.46 -0.65
N ILE A 176 -3.97 -13.42 0.19
CA ILE A 176 -4.57 -12.11 -0.14
C ILE A 176 -3.88 -11.49 -1.36
N CYS A 177 -2.55 -11.53 -1.45
CA CYS A 177 -1.84 -11.05 -2.64
C CYS A 177 -2.29 -11.77 -3.92
N TYR A 178 -2.43 -13.11 -3.87
CA TYR A 178 -2.85 -13.91 -5.01
C TYR A 178 -4.31 -13.65 -5.40
N ILE A 179 -5.21 -13.50 -4.43
CA ILE A 179 -6.62 -13.19 -4.68
C ILE A 179 -6.75 -11.86 -5.42
N PHE A 180 -6.21 -10.77 -4.88
CA PHE A 180 -6.34 -9.45 -5.49
C PHE A 180 -5.66 -9.38 -6.87
N ASN A 181 -4.46 -9.95 -7.01
CA ASN A 181 -3.78 -10.01 -8.30
C ASN A 181 -4.59 -10.79 -9.35
N SER A 182 -5.13 -11.95 -8.97
CA SER A 182 -5.86 -12.81 -9.91
C SER A 182 -7.22 -12.24 -10.28
N LEU A 183 -7.92 -11.56 -9.36
CA LEU A 183 -9.15 -10.83 -9.66
C LEU A 183 -8.91 -9.72 -10.71
N LEU A 184 -7.77 -9.01 -10.62
CA LEU A 184 -7.36 -7.98 -11.58
C LEU A 184 -6.94 -8.57 -12.94
N GLU A 185 -6.14 -9.64 -12.92
CA GLU A 185 -5.66 -10.30 -14.15
C GLU A 185 -6.81 -10.92 -14.95
N ASN A 186 -7.80 -11.47 -14.25
CA ASN A 186 -8.99 -12.07 -14.84
C ASN A 186 -10.12 -11.09 -15.15
N LYS A 187 -9.90 -9.78 -14.98
CA LYS A 187 -10.87 -8.72 -15.30
C LYS A 187 -12.19 -8.86 -14.55
N ILE A 188 -12.10 -9.35 -13.32
CA ILE A 188 -13.22 -9.40 -12.37
C ILE A 188 -13.23 -8.13 -11.52
N LEU A 189 -12.05 -7.68 -11.09
CA LEU A 189 -11.83 -6.35 -10.55
C LEU A 189 -11.04 -5.50 -11.55
N HIS A 190 -11.34 -4.21 -11.58
CA HIS A 190 -10.66 -3.18 -12.35
C HIS A 190 -10.18 -2.07 -11.44
N LYS A 191 -9.22 -1.27 -11.92
CA LYS A 191 -8.86 -0.04 -11.24
C LYS A 191 -10.10 0.84 -11.05
N HIS A 192 -10.21 1.46 -9.89
CA HIS A 192 -11.33 2.30 -9.46
C HIS A 192 -12.64 1.58 -9.15
N ASP A 193 -12.69 0.24 -9.25
CA ASP A 193 -13.85 -0.51 -8.73
C ASP A 193 -13.99 -0.29 -7.22
N LYS A 194 -15.25 -0.29 -6.75
CA LYS A 194 -15.57 -0.11 -5.33
C LYS A 194 -15.52 -1.45 -4.60
N ILE A 195 -14.81 -1.49 -3.48
CA ILE A 195 -14.72 -2.62 -2.56
C ILE A 195 -15.16 -2.18 -1.18
N ALA A 196 -16.05 -2.95 -0.57
CA ALA A 196 -16.47 -2.74 0.81
C ALA A 196 -15.50 -3.44 1.77
N LEU A 197 -15.10 -2.75 2.85
CA LEU A 197 -14.21 -3.28 3.88
C LEU A 197 -14.97 -3.32 5.22
N GLY A 198 -15.01 -4.49 5.87
CA GLY A 198 -15.55 -4.63 7.22
C GLY A 198 -14.57 -4.03 8.24
N THR A 199 -14.82 -2.82 8.73
CA THR A 199 -13.92 -2.07 9.62
C THR A 199 -14.41 -2.10 11.07
N PRO A 200 -13.54 -1.94 12.09
CA PRO A 200 -12.08 -1.82 12.04
C PRO A 200 -11.38 -3.09 11.51
N ILE A 201 -10.32 -2.94 10.71
CA ILE A 201 -9.62 -4.07 10.07
C ILE A 201 -8.09 -3.93 10.13
N PHE A 202 -7.39 -5.04 9.93
CA PHE A 202 -5.93 -5.10 9.87
C PHE A 202 -5.36 -4.14 8.82
N THR A 203 -4.50 -3.18 9.22
CA THR A 203 -4.09 -2.04 8.38
C THR A 203 -3.65 -2.39 6.96
N PRO A 204 -2.85 -3.44 6.70
CA PRO A 204 -2.50 -3.80 5.32
C PRO A 204 -3.71 -4.05 4.41
N TYR A 205 -4.87 -4.45 4.95
CA TYR A 205 -6.10 -4.63 4.17
C TYR A 205 -6.79 -3.30 3.83
N LEU A 206 -6.49 -2.22 4.57
CA LEU A 206 -6.83 -0.85 4.19
C LEU A 206 -5.87 -0.32 3.12
N GLU A 207 -4.58 -0.69 3.20
CA GLU A 207 -3.54 -0.18 2.30
C GLU A 207 -3.60 -0.83 0.90
N ILE A 208 -3.80 -2.16 0.81
CA ILE A 208 -3.80 -2.92 -0.45
C ILE A 208 -4.74 -2.32 -1.51
N PRO A 209 -6.02 -2.04 -1.23
CA PRO A 209 -6.93 -1.43 -2.21
C PRO A 209 -6.40 -0.15 -2.85
N HIS A 210 -5.63 0.65 -2.11
CA HIS A 210 -5.13 1.95 -2.57
C HIS A 210 -3.80 1.90 -3.33
N LEU A 211 -3.11 0.75 -3.37
CA LEU A 211 -1.86 0.60 -4.13
C LEU A 211 -2.08 0.88 -5.63
N ASN A 212 -1.08 1.44 -6.33
CA ASN A 212 -1.16 1.81 -7.76
C ASN A 212 -1.54 0.65 -8.68
N THR A 213 -1.22 -0.58 -8.29
CA THR A 213 -1.65 -1.80 -8.97
C THR A 213 -3.17 -1.92 -9.01
N PHE A 214 -3.85 -1.57 -7.92
CA PHE A 214 -5.27 -1.80 -7.72
C PHE A 214 -6.12 -0.51 -7.81
N ARG A 215 -5.69 0.62 -7.23
CA ARG A 215 -6.40 1.93 -7.23
C ARG A 215 -7.91 1.81 -6.98
N LEU A 216 -8.32 0.92 -6.07
CA LEU A 216 -9.73 0.65 -5.73
C LEU A 216 -10.30 1.74 -4.82
N GLN A 217 -11.62 1.89 -4.85
CA GLN A 217 -12.35 2.76 -3.93
C GLN A 217 -12.84 1.94 -2.74
N SER A 218 -12.40 2.30 -1.53
CA SER A 218 -12.81 1.61 -0.31
C SER A 218 -14.10 2.21 0.26
N LEU A 219 -15.09 1.38 0.53
CA LEU A 219 -16.32 1.72 1.27
C LEU A 219 -16.27 1.05 2.64
N ALA A 220 -16.29 1.81 3.73
CA ALA A 220 -16.33 1.24 5.07
C ALA A 220 -17.73 0.67 5.40
N VAL A 221 -17.74 -0.57 5.89
CA VAL A 221 -18.87 -1.24 6.54
C VAL A 221 -18.49 -1.38 8.01
N GLU A 222 -18.98 -0.46 8.82
CA GLU A 222 -18.43 -0.16 10.14
C GLU A 222 -19.07 -1.01 11.23
N ALA A 223 -18.24 -1.65 12.05
CA ALA A 223 -18.64 -2.27 13.29
C ALA A 223 -18.89 -1.19 14.37
N SER A 224 -19.92 -1.42 15.21
CA SER A 224 -20.29 -0.49 16.27
C SER A 224 -19.76 -0.94 17.62
N GLU A 225 -18.90 -0.14 18.26
CA GLU A 225 -18.44 -0.39 19.63
C GLU A 225 -19.61 -0.49 20.63
N ALA A 226 -20.66 0.33 20.44
CA ALA A 226 -21.86 0.31 21.27
C ALA A 226 -22.65 -1.01 21.14
N MET A 227 -22.48 -1.72 20.02
CA MET A 227 -23.04 -3.05 19.78
C MET A 227 -22.00 -4.17 20.01
N GLY A 228 -20.95 -3.91 20.80
CA GLY A 228 -19.91 -4.92 21.07
C GLY A 228 -19.09 -5.27 19.83
N TRP A 229 -18.88 -4.32 18.93
CA TRP A 229 -18.19 -4.47 17.66
C TRP A 229 -18.90 -5.37 16.63
N GLN A 230 -20.21 -5.57 16.78
CA GLN A 230 -21.03 -6.16 15.72
C GLN A 230 -21.29 -5.14 14.60
N ILE A 231 -21.48 -5.64 13.38
CA ILE A 231 -21.84 -4.82 12.21
C ILE A 231 -23.35 -4.59 12.23
N PRO A 232 -23.83 -3.34 12.36
CA PRO A 232 -25.26 -3.04 12.31
C PRO A 232 -25.87 -3.43 10.96
N ALA A 233 -27.16 -3.80 10.95
CA ALA A 233 -27.87 -4.12 9.71
C ALA A 233 -27.83 -2.97 8.68
N THR A 234 -27.88 -1.72 9.15
CA THR A 234 -27.79 -0.52 8.31
C THR A 234 -26.44 -0.37 7.62
N GLU A 235 -25.37 -0.93 8.20
CA GLU A 235 -24.05 -0.94 7.60
C GLU A 235 -23.95 -2.04 6.54
N LEU A 236 -24.57 -3.20 6.78
CA LEU A 236 -24.70 -4.26 5.76
C LEU A 236 -25.56 -3.82 4.58
N ASP A 237 -26.55 -2.96 4.78
CA ASP A 237 -27.38 -2.42 3.69
C ASP A 237 -26.55 -1.62 2.66
N LYS A 238 -25.38 -1.08 3.04
CA LYS A 238 -24.44 -0.44 2.09
C LYS A 238 -23.98 -1.39 0.99
N LEU A 239 -23.97 -2.70 1.26
CA LEU A 239 -23.58 -3.73 0.29
C LEU A 239 -24.63 -3.94 -0.81
N ALA A 240 -25.84 -3.37 -0.69
CA ALA A 240 -26.84 -3.37 -1.77
C ALA A 240 -26.40 -2.52 -2.98
N ASP A 241 -25.43 -1.61 -2.80
CA ASP A 241 -24.87 -0.78 -3.88
C ASP A 241 -24.18 -1.64 -4.95
N GLN A 242 -24.73 -1.62 -6.17
CA GLN A 242 -24.26 -2.39 -7.34
C GLN A 242 -22.86 -1.98 -7.82
N GLU A 243 -22.36 -0.82 -7.41
CA GLU A 243 -20.98 -0.41 -7.65
C GLU A 243 -19.98 -1.21 -6.78
N VAL A 244 -20.40 -1.70 -5.61
CA VAL A 244 -19.58 -2.55 -4.73
C VAL A 244 -19.39 -3.92 -5.38
N LYS A 245 -18.16 -4.24 -5.79
CA LYS A 245 -17.80 -5.52 -6.45
C LYS A 245 -17.44 -6.63 -5.48
N ALA A 246 -16.83 -6.28 -4.36
CA ALA A 246 -16.43 -7.23 -3.34
C ALA A 246 -16.67 -6.67 -1.94
N PHE A 247 -16.95 -7.56 -1.00
CA PHE A 247 -16.94 -7.31 0.43
C PHE A 247 -15.80 -8.10 1.08
N PHE A 248 -14.83 -7.39 1.66
CA PHE A 248 -13.65 -7.97 2.29
C PHE A 248 -13.64 -7.71 3.79
N LEU A 249 -13.57 -8.78 4.58
CA LEU A 249 -13.56 -8.71 6.03
C LEU A 249 -12.62 -9.75 6.65
N CYS A 250 -12.30 -9.55 7.92
CA CYS A 250 -11.67 -10.54 8.78
C CYS A 250 -12.72 -11.01 9.81
N ASN A 251 -12.91 -12.32 9.96
CA ASN A 251 -13.94 -12.88 10.83
C ASN A 251 -13.43 -14.15 11.54
N PRO A 252 -13.14 -14.13 12.85
CA PRO A 252 -13.25 -12.99 13.76
C PRO A 252 -12.34 -11.81 13.42
N ALA A 253 -12.82 -10.60 13.70
CA ALA A 253 -12.18 -9.35 13.28
C ALA A 253 -10.87 -9.05 14.02
N ASN A 254 -9.97 -8.35 13.34
CA ASN A 254 -8.75 -7.78 13.91
C ASN A 254 -8.72 -6.30 13.56
N PRO A 255 -8.77 -5.37 14.53
CA PRO A 255 -8.32 -5.54 15.92
C PRO A 255 -9.39 -5.87 16.96
N THR A 256 -10.68 -5.79 16.62
CA THR A 256 -11.78 -5.83 17.60
C THR A 256 -12.02 -7.20 18.23
N SER A 257 -11.48 -8.26 17.63
CA SER A 257 -11.43 -9.62 18.19
C SER A 257 -12.78 -10.28 18.39
N VAL A 258 -13.81 -9.87 17.62
CA VAL A 258 -15.15 -10.47 17.67
C VAL A 258 -15.51 -11.19 16.38
N ARG A 259 -16.24 -12.30 16.47
CA ARG A 259 -16.89 -12.91 15.30
C ARG A 259 -18.16 -12.14 14.93
N LEU A 260 -18.59 -12.27 13.67
CA LEU A 260 -19.93 -11.86 13.27
C LEU A 260 -21.00 -12.68 14.01
N GLU A 261 -22.01 -11.98 14.53
CA GLU A 261 -23.18 -12.61 15.13
C GLU A 261 -24.10 -13.25 14.08
N SER A 262 -24.92 -14.20 14.51
CA SER A 262 -25.86 -14.92 13.65
C SER A 262 -26.84 -14.00 12.90
N ASN A 263 -27.24 -12.87 13.49
CA ASN A 263 -28.15 -11.92 12.83
C ASN A 263 -27.47 -11.18 11.68
N ALA A 264 -26.23 -10.74 11.88
CA ALA A 264 -25.43 -10.09 10.83
C ALA A 264 -25.15 -11.07 9.68
N ILE A 265 -24.81 -12.32 10.01
CA ILE A 265 -24.65 -13.39 9.01
C ILE A 265 -25.95 -13.62 8.25
N ALA A 266 -27.09 -13.76 8.94
CA ALA A 266 -28.39 -13.98 8.30
C ALA A 266 -28.79 -12.83 7.37
N LYS A 267 -28.54 -11.58 7.78
CA LYS A 267 -28.78 -10.39 6.94
C LYS A 267 -27.89 -10.36 5.70
N LEU A 268 -26.60 -10.70 5.84
CA LEU A 268 -25.69 -10.80 4.70
C LEU A 268 -26.10 -11.93 3.74
N VAL A 269 -26.53 -13.08 4.28
CA VAL A 269 -27.04 -14.20 3.49
C VAL A 269 -28.29 -13.79 2.70
N ASP A 270 -29.26 -13.15 3.36
CA ASP A 270 -30.47 -12.65 2.73
C ASP A 270 -30.13 -11.66 1.60
N LEU A 271 -29.28 -10.66 1.87
CA LEU A 271 -28.86 -9.68 0.86
C LEU A 271 -28.19 -10.33 -0.36
N VAL A 272 -27.22 -11.23 -0.14
CA VAL A 272 -26.46 -11.87 -1.23
C VAL A 272 -27.37 -12.81 -2.04
N THR A 273 -28.28 -13.53 -1.39
CA THR A 273 -29.15 -14.49 -2.10
C THR A 273 -30.33 -13.84 -2.82
N THR A 274 -30.78 -12.65 -2.39
CA THR A 274 -31.97 -12.00 -2.95
C THR A 274 -31.64 -10.80 -3.84
N GLU A 275 -30.67 -9.96 -3.47
CA GLU A 275 -30.39 -8.69 -4.14
C GLU A 275 -29.02 -8.66 -4.83
N ARG A 276 -28.03 -9.34 -4.25
CA ARG A 276 -26.62 -9.30 -4.67
C ARG A 276 -26.02 -10.69 -4.96
N PRO A 277 -26.63 -11.52 -5.84
CA PRO A 277 -26.07 -12.83 -6.18
C PRO A 277 -24.71 -12.74 -6.89
N ASP A 278 -24.35 -11.54 -7.35
CA ASP A 278 -23.07 -11.19 -7.96
C ASP A 278 -21.97 -10.83 -6.94
N LEU A 279 -22.30 -10.45 -5.70
CA LEU A 279 -21.30 -9.93 -4.76
C LEU A 279 -20.24 -10.98 -4.41
N ILE A 280 -18.97 -10.61 -4.57
CA ILE A 280 -17.83 -11.45 -4.13
C ILE A 280 -17.58 -11.16 -2.65
N VAL A 281 -17.51 -12.20 -1.83
CA VAL A 281 -17.14 -12.10 -0.41
C VAL A 281 -15.74 -12.67 -0.23
N ILE A 282 -14.85 -11.93 0.41
CA ILE A 282 -13.51 -12.40 0.77
C ILE A 282 -13.43 -12.39 2.29
N THR A 283 -13.23 -13.54 2.93
CA THR A 283 -13.18 -13.64 4.40
C THR A 283 -11.84 -14.21 4.86
N ASP A 284 -11.15 -13.51 5.76
CA ASP A 284 -9.97 -14.00 6.47
C ASP A 284 -10.36 -14.51 7.85
N ASP A 285 -10.37 -15.83 8.01
CA ASP A 285 -10.91 -16.52 9.18
C ASP A 285 -9.81 -17.06 10.12
N VAL A 286 -8.63 -16.43 10.11
CA VAL A 286 -7.44 -16.88 10.87
C VAL A 286 -7.64 -17.00 12.38
N TYR A 287 -8.66 -16.36 12.96
CA TYR A 287 -8.96 -16.40 14.40
C TYR A 287 -10.15 -17.31 14.77
N SER A 288 -10.71 -18.07 13.81
CA SER A 288 -11.90 -18.90 14.01
C SER A 288 -11.83 -19.81 15.24
N THR A 289 -10.68 -20.44 15.46
CA THR A 289 -10.49 -21.42 16.54
C THR A 289 -10.43 -20.80 17.94
N PHE A 290 -10.42 -19.47 18.06
CA PHE A 290 -10.47 -18.76 19.35
C PHE A 290 -11.89 -18.44 19.82
N VAL A 291 -12.91 -18.90 19.11
CA VAL A 291 -14.32 -18.85 19.55
C VAL A 291 -14.95 -20.23 19.38
N GLU A 292 -15.85 -20.59 20.29
CA GLU A 292 -16.63 -21.83 20.22
C GLU A 292 -17.70 -21.72 19.13
N ASP A 293 -18.09 -22.84 18.51
CA ASP A 293 -19.15 -22.88 17.50
C ASP A 293 -18.98 -21.92 16.31
N PHE A 294 -17.73 -21.65 15.91
CA PHE A 294 -17.48 -20.75 14.78
C PHE A 294 -18.11 -21.27 13.49
N ARG A 295 -18.77 -20.37 12.75
CA ARG A 295 -19.32 -20.67 11.44
C ARG A 295 -18.93 -19.58 10.44
N SER A 296 -18.08 -19.95 9.49
CA SER A 296 -17.58 -19.11 8.42
C SER A 296 -18.65 -18.75 7.40
N LEU A 297 -18.44 -17.64 6.68
CA LEU A 297 -19.19 -17.32 5.46
C LEU A 297 -19.01 -18.40 4.37
N MET A 298 -17.92 -19.17 4.42
CA MET A 298 -17.74 -20.37 3.59
C MET A 298 -18.89 -21.38 3.73
N ALA A 299 -19.41 -21.54 4.95
CA ALA A 299 -20.41 -22.55 5.27
C ALA A 299 -21.84 -22.13 4.88
N VAL A 300 -22.09 -20.81 4.84
CA VAL A 300 -23.44 -20.23 4.66
C VAL A 300 -23.63 -19.50 3.34
N LEU A 301 -22.55 -19.00 2.73
CA LEU A 301 -22.49 -18.35 1.42
C LEU A 301 -21.39 -18.97 0.53
N PRO A 302 -21.36 -20.31 0.35
CA PRO A 302 -20.23 -20.99 -0.29
C PRO A 302 -19.96 -20.51 -1.72
N GLN A 303 -21.01 -20.20 -2.50
CA GLN A 303 -20.86 -19.84 -3.91
C GLN A 303 -20.31 -18.42 -4.13
N ASN A 304 -20.37 -17.54 -3.13
CA ASN A 304 -19.94 -16.15 -3.21
C ASN A 304 -18.64 -15.89 -2.46
N THR A 305 -18.18 -16.86 -1.64
CA THR A 305 -17.09 -16.64 -0.69
C THR A 305 -15.77 -17.24 -1.17
N ILE A 306 -14.73 -16.40 -1.20
CA ILE A 306 -13.32 -16.81 -1.16
C ILE A 306 -12.88 -16.81 0.29
N THR A 307 -12.56 -17.97 0.84
CA THR A 307 -12.13 -18.09 2.24
C THR A 307 -10.63 -18.21 2.33
N VAL A 308 -10.03 -17.40 3.19
CA VAL A 308 -8.61 -17.46 3.55
C VAL A 308 -8.49 -17.99 4.97
N TYR A 309 -7.72 -19.05 5.14
CA TYR A 309 -7.38 -19.59 6.46
C TYR A 309 -5.87 -19.68 6.64
N SER A 310 -5.39 -19.46 7.86
CA SER A 310 -3.97 -19.51 8.19
C SER A 310 -3.71 -20.23 9.50
N TYR A 311 -2.77 -21.18 9.48
CA TYR A 311 -2.34 -21.95 10.66
C TYR A 311 -1.45 -21.12 11.62
N SER A 312 -1.12 -19.87 11.24
CA SER A 312 -0.10 -19.06 11.92
C SER A 312 -0.40 -18.78 13.40
N LYS A 313 -1.67 -18.49 13.73
CA LYS A 313 -2.05 -17.96 15.05
C LYS A 313 -2.34 -19.09 16.02
N TYR A 314 -3.24 -20.00 15.65
CA TYR A 314 -3.66 -21.10 16.49
C TYR A 314 -2.50 -22.03 16.89
N PHE A 315 -1.69 -22.47 15.93
CA PHE A 315 -0.60 -23.42 16.16
C PHE A 315 0.75 -22.79 16.52
N GLY A 316 0.83 -21.46 16.67
CA GLY A 316 2.09 -20.74 16.86
C GLY A 316 3.07 -20.92 15.70
N ALA A 317 2.57 -20.89 14.46
CA ALA A 317 3.29 -21.31 13.25
C ALA A 317 3.57 -20.15 12.28
N THR A 318 3.70 -18.92 12.78
CA THR A 318 3.90 -17.71 11.95
C THR A 318 5.10 -17.80 11.01
N GLY A 319 6.20 -18.43 11.44
CA GLY A 319 7.41 -18.63 10.62
C GLY A 319 7.31 -19.76 9.59
N TRP A 320 6.37 -20.69 9.74
CA TRP A 320 6.14 -21.77 8.76
C TRP A 320 5.44 -21.29 7.50
N ARG A 321 4.75 -20.14 7.56
CA ARG A 321 4.02 -19.55 6.42
C ARG A 321 2.99 -20.52 5.83
N LEU A 322 2.04 -20.97 6.64
CA LEU A 322 1.04 -21.97 6.22
C LEU A 322 -0.35 -21.34 6.11
N GLY A 323 -0.93 -21.39 4.93
CA GLY A 323 -2.27 -20.89 4.65
C GLY A 323 -2.94 -21.66 3.51
N VAL A 324 -4.24 -21.43 3.37
CA VAL A 324 -5.04 -22.04 2.31
C VAL A 324 -6.11 -21.06 1.86
N ILE A 325 -6.33 -21.02 0.54
CA ILE A 325 -7.53 -20.44 -0.06
C ILE A 325 -8.52 -21.58 -0.31
N ALA A 326 -9.75 -21.44 0.16
CA ALA A 326 -10.85 -22.33 -0.18
C ALA A 326 -11.86 -21.62 -1.09
N LEU A 327 -12.27 -22.28 -2.17
CA LEU A 327 -13.26 -21.77 -3.11
C LEU A 327 -14.22 -22.88 -3.55
N HIS A 328 -15.52 -22.60 -3.53
CA HIS A 328 -16.53 -23.54 -3.99
C HIS A 328 -16.41 -23.83 -5.50
N ARG A 329 -16.61 -25.08 -5.92
CA ARG A 329 -16.46 -25.51 -7.33
C ARG A 329 -17.43 -24.83 -8.29
N ASP A 330 -18.60 -24.45 -7.78
CA ASP A 330 -19.59 -23.63 -8.47
C ASP A 330 -19.68 -22.27 -7.77
N ASN A 331 -18.76 -21.37 -8.11
CA ASN A 331 -18.66 -20.04 -7.52
C ASN A 331 -19.05 -18.94 -8.52
N VAL A 332 -19.38 -17.77 -7.97
CA VAL A 332 -19.80 -16.58 -8.73
C VAL A 332 -18.71 -16.07 -9.67
N ILE A 333 -17.44 -16.22 -9.30
CA ILE A 333 -16.30 -15.67 -10.04
C ILE A 333 -16.12 -16.43 -11.36
N ASP A 334 -16.19 -17.77 -11.33
CA ASP A 334 -16.16 -18.58 -12.55
C ASP A 334 -17.35 -18.25 -13.48
N ARG A 335 -18.53 -17.98 -12.92
CA ARG A 335 -19.70 -17.54 -13.70
C ARG A 335 -19.47 -16.17 -14.34
N MET A 336 -18.87 -15.24 -13.60
CA MET A 336 -18.48 -13.92 -14.11
C MET A 336 -17.45 -14.03 -15.24
N ILE A 337 -16.40 -14.85 -15.06
CA ILE A 337 -15.38 -15.12 -16.07
C ILE A 337 -16.02 -15.69 -17.34
N ALA A 338 -16.93 -16.65 -17.19
CA ALA A 338 -17.65 -17.24 -18.31
C ALA A 338 -18.56 -16.24 -19.05
N ALA A 339 -19.04 -15.21 -18.36
CA ALA A 339 -19.88 -14.15 -18.90
C ALA A 339 -19.09 -12.96 -19.52
N LEU A 340 -17.76 -12.98 -19.46
CA LEU A 340 -16.94 -11.88 -20.01
C LEU A 340 -17.12 -11.71 -21.52
N PRO A 341 -16.97 -10.48 -22.05
CA PRO A 341 -17.04 -10.22 -23.49
C PRO A 341 -15.99 -11.03 -24.27
N ALA A 342 -16.33 -11.44 -25.49
CA ALA A 342 -15.46 -12.27 -26.33
C ALA A 342 -14.07 -11.68 -26.61
N SER A 343 -13.93 -10.34 -26.59
CA SER A 343 -12.62 -9.68 -26.66
C SER A 343 -11.74 -10.01 -25.45
N THR A 344 -12.30 -9.89 -24.25
CA THR A 344 -11.62 -10.21 -22.98
C THR A 344 -11.34 -11.70 -22.87
N THR A 345 -12.29 -12.54 -23.23
CA THR A 345 -12.11 -14.01 -23.24
C THR A 345 -10.96 -14.40 -24.16
N ARG A 346 -10.78 -13.76 -25.33
CA ARG A 346 -9.63 -14.02 -26.21
C ARG A 346 -8.30 -13.67 -25.55
N HIS A 347 -8.21 -12.55 -24.84
CA HIS A 347 -7.00 -12.18 -24.10
C HIS A 347 -6.68 -13.18 -22.98
N LEU A 348 -7.68 -13.58 -22.19
CA LEU A 348 -7.48 -14.58 -21.14
C LEU A 348 -7.11 -15.95 -21.74
N ASN A 349 -7.71 -16.32 -22.86
CA ASN A 349 -7.34 -17.55 -23.56
C ASN A 349 -5.89 -17.52 -24.05
N GLN A 350 -5.40 -16.38 -24.53
CA GLN A 350 -4.00 -16.21 -24.89
C GLN A 350 -3.08 -16.32 -23.67
N ARG A 351 -3.45 -15.68 -22.55
CA ARG A 351 -2.67 -15.69 -21.31
C ARG A 351 -2.43 -17.12 -20.79
N TYR A 352 -3.47 -17.96 -20.77
CA TYR A 352 -3.41 -19.31 -20.22
C TYR A 352 -3.27 -20.42 -21.29
N ALA A 353 -2.99 -20.06 -22.55
CA ALA A 353 -2.97 -20.99 -23.68
C ALA A 353 -2.00 -22.16 -23.52
N HIS A 354 -0.88 -21.97 -22.81
CA HIS A 354 0.12 -23.00 -22.58
C HIS A 354 -0.24 -23.97 -21.45
N LEU A 355 -1.27 -23.68 -20.65
CA LEU A 355 -1.68 -24.51 -19.51
C LEU A 355 -2.82 -25.48 -19.85
N HIS A 356 -3.69 -25.11 -20.79
CA HIS A 356 -4.87 -25.92 -21.12
C HIS A 356 -5.29 -25.72 -22.58
N LEU A 357 -5.73 -26.78 -23.26
CA LEU A 357 -6.23 -26.71 -24.65
C LEU A 357 -7.51 -25.86 -24.78
N GLU A 358 -8.26 -25.74 -23.68
CA GLU A 358 -9.46 -24.92 -23.57
C GLU A 358 -9.34 -23.98 -22.35
N PRO A 359 -8.53 -22.90 -22.42
CA PRO A 359 -8.27 -22.02 -21.27
C PRO A 359 -9.52 -21.45 -20.61
N GLN A 360 -10.59 -21.26 -21.37
CA GLN A 360 -11.90 -20.83 -20.87
C GLN A 360 -12.52 -21.78 -19.84
N ARG A 361 -12.09 -23.05 -19.78
CA ARG A 361 -12.54 -24.04 -18.79
C ARG A 361 -11.69 -24.03 -17.51
N LEU A 362 -10.56 -23.32 -17.49
CA LEU A 362 -9.69 -23.24 -16.33
C LEU A 362 -10.40 -22.46 -15.21
N LYS A 363 -10.58 -23.12 -14.06
CA LYS A 363 -11.26 -22.58 -12.87
C LYS A 363 -10.46 -21.46 -12.24
N PHE A 364 -11.13 -20.50 -11.62
CA PHE A 364 -10.48 -19.35 -10.99
C PHE A 364 -9.45 -19.77 -9.94
N ILE A 365 -9.69 -20.84 -9.18
CA ILE A 365 -8.71 -21.34 -8.21
C ILE A 365 -7.41 -21.83 -8.87
N ASP A 366 -7.47 -22.46 -10.04
CA ASP A 366 -6.28 -22.89 -10.78
C ASP A 366 -5.61 -21.71 -11.49
N ARG A 367 -6.39 -20.68 -11.89
CA ARG A 367 -5.83 -19.41 -12.36
C ARG A 367 -5.04 -18.70 -11.28
N MET A 368 -5.51 -18.72 -10.03
CA MET A 368 -4.75 -18.18 -8.89
C MET A 368 -3.40 -18.88 -8.72
N VAL A 369 -3.34 -20.20 -8.90
CA VAL A 369 -2.07 -20.95 -8.87
C VAL A 369 -1.15 -20.50 -10.00
N ALA A 370 -1.67 -20.40 -11.23
CA ALA A 370 -0.90 -19.96 -12.38
C ALA A 370 -0.40 -18.52 -12.21
N ASP A 371 -1.27 -17.59 -11.84
CA ASP A 371 -0.97 -16.17 -11.65
C ASP A 371 0.04 -15.95 -10.51
N SER A 372 0.04 -16.81 -9.48
CA SER A 372 1.01 -16.74 -8.38
C SER A 372 2.48 -16.90 -8.84
N ARG A 373 2.71 -17.40 -10.05
CA ARG A 373 4.03 -17.60 -10.66
C ARG A 373 4.06 -17.13 -12.13
N ASN A 374 3.37 -16.03 -12.43
CA ASN A 374 3.37 -15.38 -13.75
C ASN A 374 2.98 -16.31 -14.92
N VAL A 375 2.12 -17.29 -14.65
CA VAL A 375 1.53 -18.27 -15.58
C VAL A 375 2.53 -19.26 -16.20
N ALA A 376 3.66 -18.80 -16.74
CA ALA A 376 4.66 -19.64 -17.41
C ALA A 376 5.31 -20.68 -16.48
N LEU A 377 5.41 -20.37 -15.19
CA LEU A 377 6.01 -21.24 -14.17
C LEU A 377 4.97 -22.05 -13.39
N ASN A 378 3.75 -22.22 -13.93
CA ASN A 378 2.68 -22.94 -13.25
C ASN A 378 3.08 -24.37 -12.86
N HIS A 379 3.80 -25.11 -13.71
CA HIS A 379 4.20 -26.50 -13.45
C HIS A 379 5.21 -26.66 -12.30
N THR A 380 5.77 -25.56 -11.79
CA THR A 380 6.66 -25.53 -10.62
C THR A 380 6.13 -24.56 -9.56
N ALA A 381 4.83 -24.26 -9.59
CA ALA A 381 4.17 -23.42 -8.60
C ALA A 381 3.84 -24.23 -7.33
N GLY A 382 2.98 -23.67 -6.49
CA GLY A 382 2.51 -24.31 -5.27
C GLY A 382 3.41 -24.09 -4.06
N LEU A 383 2.82 -24.31 -2.88
CA LEU A 383 3.53 -24.31 -1.61
C LEU A 383 4.47 -25.52 -1.53
N SER A 384 5.63 -25.37 -0.88
CA SER A 384 6.59 -26.47 -0.77
C SER A 384 5.95 -27.71 -0.12
N THR A 385 6.32 -28.89 -0.59
CA THR A 385 5.75 -30.14 -0.09
C THR A 385 6.02 -30.38 1.41
N PRO A 386 7.15 -29.97 2.02
CA PRO A 386 7.32 -30.10 3.47
C PRO A 386 6.38 -29.19 4.26
N GLN A 387 6.08 -27.99 3.76
CA GLN A 387 5.09 -27.10 4.39
C GLN A 387 3.69 -27.72 4.33
N GLN A 388 3.32 -28.34 3.21
CA GLN A 388 2.05 -29.06 3.07
C GLN A 388 1.96 -30.25 4.04
N VAL A 389 3.03 -31.02 4.21
CA VAL A 389 3.10 -32.09 5.23
C VAL A 389 2.92 -31.53 6.65
N GLN A 390 3.54 -30.40 6.98
CA GLN A 390 3.32 -29.78 8.29
C GLN A 390 1.87 -29.29 8.48
N MET A 391 1.19 -28.81 7.42
CA MET A 391 -0.24 -28.49 7.45
C MET A 391 -1.11 -29.71 7.74
N VAL A 392 -0.80 -30.86 7.11
CA VAL A 392 -1.47 -32.14 7.40
C VAL A 392 -1.34 -32.49 8.88
N LEU A 393 -0.13 -32.44 9.42
CA LEU A 393 0.10 -32.82 10.82
C LEU A 393 -0.59 -31.86 11.80
N PHE A 394 -0.65 -30.55 11.51
CA PHE A 394 -1.45 -29.64 12.33
C PHE A 394 -2.95 -29.94 12.24
N SER A 395 -3.44 -30.26 11.04
CA SER A 395 -4.85 -30.57 10.81
C SER A 395 -5.26 -31.85 11.54
N LEU A 396 -4.47 -32.93 11.41
CA LEU A 396 -4.71 -34.20 12.09
C LEU A 396 -4.59 -34.08 13.61
N PHE A 397 -3.72 -33.20 14.11
CA PHE A 397 -3.63 -32.92 15.54
C PHE A 397 -4.95 -32.42 16.13
N CYS A 398 -5.72 -31.62 15.39
CA CYS A 398 -7.06 -31.21 15.80
C CYS A 398 -8.12 -32.27 15.51
N LEU A 399 -8.05 -32.94 14.35
CA LEU A 399 -9.03 -33.97 13.98
C LEU A 399 -9.01 -35.20 14.93
N LEU A 400 -7.87 -35.45 15.58
CA LEU A 400 -7.69 -36.50 16.59
C LEU A 400 -8.08 -36.04 18.01
N ASP A 401 -8.18 -34.74 18.25
CA ASP A 401 -8.51 -34.17 19.56
C ASP A 401 -10.02 -33.91 19.67
N HIS A 402 -10.79 -34.99 19.84
CA HIS A 402 -12.26 -34.94 19.85
C HIS A 402 -12.90 -34.14 20.99
N GLU A 403 -12.13 -33.74 22.00
CA GLU A 403 -12.59 -32.94 23.14
C GLU A 403 -12.02 -31.51 23.10
N ASP A 404 -11.39 -31.13 21.97
CA ASP A 404 -10.82 -29.80 21.71
C ASP A 404 -9.88 -29.32 22.82
N HIS A 405 -9.12 -30.23 23.45
CA HIS A 405 -8.21 -29.90 24.56
C HIS A 405 -7.23 -28.79 24.19
N TYR A 406 -6.64 -28.85 23.00
CA TYR A 406 -5.69 -27.83 22.55
C TYR A 406 -6.38 -26.48 22.34
N GLN A 407 -7.60 -26.50 21.82
CA GLN A 407 -8.41 -25.30 21.62
C GLN A 407 -8.74 -24.62 22.94
N HIS A 408 -9.32 -25.36 23.88
CA HIS A 408 -9.66 -24.89 25.22
C HIS A 408 -8.42 -24.39 25.96
N THR A 409 -7.27 -25.05 25.79
CA THR A 409 -6.00 -24.60 26.38
C THR A 409 -5.58 -23.23 25.83
N CYS A 410 -5.64 -23.04 24.50
CA CYS A 410 -5.27 -21.76 23.87
C CYS A 410 -6.24 -20.64 24.25
N GLN A 411 -7.54 -20.92 24.18
CA GLN A 411 -8.61 -19.99 24.59
C GLN A 411 -8.49 -19.61 26.07
N GLY A 412 -8.26 -20.59 26.95
CA GLY A 412 -8.04 -20.38 28.37
C GLY A 412 -6.85 -19.48 28.65
N LEU A 413 -5.73 -19.68 27.94
CA LEU A 413 -4.53 -18.84 28.07
C LEU A 413 -4.80 -17.37 27.72
N VAL A 414 -5.40 -17.10 26.56
CA VAL A 414 -5.70 -15.72 26.16
C VAL A 414 -6.77 -15.08 27.04
N THR A 415 -7.74 -15.86 27.52
CA THR A 415 -8.78 -15.41 28.47
C THR A 415 -8.19 -15.06 29.83
N GLN A 416 -7.26 -15.86 30.36
CA GLN A 416 -6.56 -15.55 31.60
C GLN A 416 -5.77 -14.23 31.49
N ARG A 417 -5.08 -14.03 30.36
CA ARG A 417 -4.31 -12.80 30.10
C ARG A 417 -5.21 -11.58 29.95
N TRP A 418 -6.35 -11.74 29.28
CA TRP A 418 -7.41 -10.73 29.19
C TRP A 418 -7.90 -10.33 30.59
N GLN A 419 -8.29 -11.30 31.42
CA GLN A 419 -8.78 -11.05 32.78
C GLN A 419 -7.72 -10.34 33.63
N ALA A 420 -6.46 -10.77 33.55
CA ALA A 420 -5.35 -10.14 34.28
C ALA A 420 -5.15 -8.66 33.86
N LEU A 421 -5.28 -8.36 32.56
CA LEU A 421 -5.20 -7.00 32.04
C LEU A 421 -6.36 -6.13 32.57
N TYR A 422 -7.61 -6.57 32.43
CA TYR A 422 -8.77 -5.79 32.84
C TYR A 422 -8.88 -5.63 34.36
N GLN A 423 -8.50 -6.66 35.12
CA GLN A 423 -8.39 -6.55 36.57
C GLN A 423 -7.37 -5.48 36.97
N ALA A 424 -6.23 -5.40 36.28
CA ALA A 424 -5.22 -4.37 36.51
C ALA A 424 -5.65 -2.97 36.06
N LEU A 425 -6.54 -2.86 35.07
CA LEU A 425 -7.15 -1.59 34.65
C LEU A 425 -8.22 -1.10 35.63
N GLY A 426 -8.74 -1.96 36.52
CA GLY A 426 -9.86 -1.61 37.41
C GLY A 426 -11.17 -1.31 36.68
N SER A 427 -11.28 -1.74 35.41
CA SER A 427 -12.45 -1.54 34.55
C SER A 427 -13.22 -2.85 34.37
N VAL A 428 -14.54 -2.75 34.13
CA VAL A 428 -15.36 -3.91 33.82
C VAL A 428 -15.01 -4.39 32.42
N SER A 429 -14.58 -5.65 32.31
CA SER A 429 -14.40 -6.29 31.01
C SER A 429 -15.70 -6.22 30.20
N PRO A 430 -15.63 -5.89 28.90
CA PRO A 430 -16.73 -6.14 27.97
C PRO A 430 -17.33 -7.55 28.17
N HIS A 431 -18.66 -7.67 28.14
CA HIS A 431 -19.33 -8.98 28.06
C HIS A 431 -19.18 -9.50 26.64
N ALA A 432 -18.66 -10.72 26.47
CA ALA A 432 -17.97 -11.07 25.24
C ALA A 432 -18.19 -12.52 24.78
N PRO A 433 -19.43 -13.01 24.61
CA PRO A 433 -19.68 -14.36 24.10
C PRO A 433 -19.09 -14.58 22.68
N ASP A 434 -18.97 -13.51 21.90
CA ASP A 434 -18.46 -13.56 20.52
C ASP A 434 -16.98 -13.16 20.40
N HIS A 435 -16.26 -13.01 21.51
CA HIS A 435 -14.92 -12.42 21.55
C HIS A 435 -13.82 -13.48 21.72
N THR A 436 -12.81 -13.41 20.86
CA THR A 436 -11.68 -14.38 20.79
C THR A 436 -10.66 -14.22 21.93
N HIS A 437 -10.63 -13.05 22.57
CA HIS A 437 -9.57 -12.59 23.47
C HIS A 437 -8.17 -12.59 22.85
N TYR A 438 -8.03 -12.67 21.53
CA TYR A 438 -6.70 -12.65 20.90
C TYR A 438 -6.07 -11.26 20.98
N TYR A 439 -6.85 -10.22 20.70
CA TYR A 439 -6.52 -8.84 21.00
C TYR A 439 -7.55 -8.22 21.93
N THR A 440 -7.20 -7.07 22.49
CA THR A 440 -8.16 -6.12 23.06
C THR A 440 -7.91 -4.73 22.50
N THR A 441 -8.98 -3.98 22.29
CA THR A 441 -8.93 -2.55 22.00
C THR A 441 -9.49 -1.82 23.21
N ILE A 442 -8.66 -1.02 23.87
CA ILE A 442 -9.02 -0.26 25.07
C ILE A 442 -9.29 1.18 24.66
N ASP A 443 -10.54 1.62 24.77
CA ASP A 443 -10.91 3.04 24.64
C ASP A 443 -10.45 3.81 25.89
N LEU A 444 -9.50 4.71 25.69
CA LEU A 444 -8.89 5.52 26.74
C LEU A 444 -9.82 6.64 27.22
N LEU A 445 -10.70 7.17 26.36
CA LEU A 445 -11.67 8.19 26.77
C LEU A 445 -12.79 7.56 27.59
N LYS A 446 -13.27 6.39 27.20
CA LYS A 446 -14.21 5.62 28.01
C LYS A 446 -13.61 5.25 29.36
N LEU A 447 -12.36 4.78 29.38
CA LEU A 447 -11.66 4.49 30.63
C LEU A 447 -11.51 5.74 31.52
N ALA A 448 -11.21 6.90 30.93
CA ALA A 448 -11.12 8.17 31.64
C ALA A 448 -12.48 8.63 32.18
N MET A 449 -13.55 8.48 31.39
CA MET A 449 -14.93 8.78 31.80
C MET A 449 -15.37 7.91 32.98
N ASP A 450 -15.14 6.60 32.89
CA ASP A 450 -15.54 5.64 33.93
C ASP A 450 -14.75 5.83 35.23
N SER A 451 -13.50 6.29 35.13
CA SER A 451 -12.60 6.49 36.28
C SER A 451 -12.73 7.87 36.94
N TYR A 452 -13.19 8.88 36.18
CA TYR A 452 -13.22 10.29 36.61
C TYR A 452 -14.55 10.94 36.21
N ASP A 453 -14.54 11.89 35.26
CA ASP A 453 -15.71 12.63 34.81
C ASP A 453 -15.52 13.20 33.38
N SER A 454 -16.58 13.80 32.84
CA SER A 454 -16.59 14.39 31.50
C SER A 454 -15.65 15.59 31.35
N ASP A 455 -15.44 16.37 32.42
CA ASP A 455 -14.60 17.57 32.38
C ASP A 455 -13.13 17.19 32.17
N PHE A 456 -12.70 16.08 32.77
CA PHE A 456 -11.38 15.51 32.54
C PHE A 456 -11.22 14.98 31.10
N VAL A 457 -12.26 14.31 30.55
CA VAL A 457 -12.25 13.82 29.16
C VAL A 457 -12.10 14.99 28.18
N ASP A 458 -12.86 16.06 28.36
CA ASP A 458 -12.75 17.28 27.55
C ASP A 458 -11.35 17.91 27.65
N TYR A 459 -10.77 17.90 28.85
CA TYR A 459 -9.39 18.34 29.05
C TYR A 459 -8.40 17.49 28.24
N LEU A 460 -8.51 16.16 28.29
CA LEU A 460 -7.62 15.24 27.55
C LEU A 460 -7.66 15.50 26.05
N VAL A 461 -8.86 15.53 25.46
CA VAL A 461 -9.06 15.76 24.03
C VAL A 461 -8.52 17.11 23.59
N LYS A 462 -8.68 18.15 24.43
CA LYS A 462 -8.24 19.52 24.11
C LYS A 462 -6.73 19.75 24.24
N HIS A 463 -6.06 19.05 25.16
CA HIS A 463 -4.67 19.36 25.54
C HIS A 463 -3.64 18.29 25.17
N HIS A 464 -4.09 17.10 24.74
CA HIS A 464 -3.22 15.99 24.38
C HIS A 464 -3.61 15.40 23.02
N HIS A 465 -2.64 14.83 22.32
CA HIS A 465 -2.89 14.04 21.11
C HIS A 465 -2.95 12.54 21.49
N PRO A 466 -3.76 11.69 20.85
CA PRO A 466 -3.81 10.25 21.18
C PRO A 466 -2.44 9.57 21.16
N LEU A 467 -1.58 9.94 20.21
CA LEU A 467 -0.22 9.44 20.11
C LEU A 467 0.66 9.80 21.32
N ASP A 468 0.39 10.90 22.01
CA ASP A 468 1.15 11.27 23.22
C ASP A 468 1.11 10.15 24.26
N PHE A 469 -0.03 9.46 24.37
CA PHE A 469 -0.23 8.37 25.30
C PHE A 469 0.72 7.20 25.02
N VAL A 470 0.75 6.70 23.77
CA VAL A 470 1.61 5.55 23.40
C VAL A 470 3.10 5.91 23.40
N PHE A 471 3.47 7.14 23.01
CA PHE A 471 4.86 7.61 23.10
C PHE A 471 5.32 7.71 24.55
N GLN A 472 4.47 8.23 25.44
CA GLN A 472 4.79 8.36 26.85
C GLN A 472 4.86 7.00 27.55
N LEU A 473 3.95 6.08 27.22
CA LEU A 473 3.99 4.70 27.71
C LEU A 473 5.28 3.97 27.28
N ALA A 474 5.70 4.16 26.02
CA ALA A 474 6.95 3.60 25.51
C ALA A 474 8.17 4.20 26.22
N GLN A 475 8.20 5.54 26.38
CA GLN A 475 9.32 6.26 26.98
C GLN A 475 9.46 6.02 28.48
N ASP A 476 8.36 6.10 29.24
CA ASP A 476 8.39 6.12 30.70
C ASP A 476 8.33 4.69 31.28
N GLN A 477 7.65 3.78 30.59
CA GLN A 477 7.34 2.43 31.09
C GLN A 477 7.98 1.30 30.27
N GLY A 478 8.59 1.61 29.12
CA GLY A 478 9.17 0.61 28.21
C GLY A 478 8.13 -0.31 27.58
N ILE A 479 6.88 0.16 27.45
CA ILE A 479 5.74 -0.61 26.93
C ILE A 479 5.31 -0.03 25.58
N VAL A 480 5.35 -0.86 24.53
CA VAL A 480 4.93 -0.52 23.17
C VAL A 480 3.57 -1.12 22.89
N LEU A 481 2.56 -0.25 22.74
CA LEU A 481 1.21 -0.57 22.26
C LEU A 481 0.98 0.09 20.91
N LEU A 482 0.04 -0.45 20.13
CA LEU A 482 -0.35 0.17 18.87
C LEU A 482 -1.59 1.05 19.08
N PRO A 483 -1.65 2.24 18.49
CA PRO A 483 -2.88 3.04 18.52
C PRO A 483 -3.97 2.36 17.68
N GLY A 484 -5.21 2.37 18.16
CA GLY A 484 -6.34 1.80 17.43
C GLY A 484 -6.73 2.62 16.18
N GLY A 485 -6.46 3.92 16.18
CA GLY A 485 -6.74 4.83 15.06
C GLY A 485 -6.20 4.37 13.70
N GLY A 486 -5.06 3.66 13.66
CA GLY A 486 -4.52 3.15 12.38
C GLY A 486 -5.09 1.80 11.94
N PHE A 487 -6.15 1.33 12.59
CA PHE A 487 -6.94 0.16 12.20
C PHE A 487 -8.39 0.54 11.85
N GLU A 488 -8.69 1.84 11.70
CA GLU A 488 -10.05 2.40 11.68
C GLU A 488 -10.84 2.14 12.98
N ALA A 489 -10.15 1.92 14.11
CA ALA A 489 -10.77 1.93 15.43
C ALA A 489 -10.72 3.35 16.04
N PRO A 490 -11.39 3.64 17.17
CA PRO A 490 -11.42 4.96 17.78
C PRO A 490 -10.01 5.53 17.99
N GLN A 491 -9.81 6.81 17.66
CA GLN A 491 -8.49 7.46 17.68
C GLN A 491 -7.84 7.43 19.07
N TRP A 492 -8.62 7.60 20.13
CA TRP A 492 -8.19 7.48 21.52
C TRP A 492 -8.29 6.06 22.06
N SER A 493 -7.85 5.08 21.30
CA SER A 493 -7.77 3.69 21.77
C SER A 493 -6.38 3.09 21.57
N VAL A 494 -6.07 2.07 22.37
CA VAL A 494 -4.85 1.27 22.23
C VAL A 494 -5.20 -0.20 22.04
N ARG A 495 -4.46 -0.84 21.12
CA ARG A 495 -4.56 -2.27 20.86
C ARG A 495 -3.48 -3.03 21.62
N VAL A 496 -3.90 -4.07 22.35
CA VAL A 496 -3.02 -4.99 23.07
C VAL A 496 -3.22 -6.40 22.50
N SER A 497 -2.15 -7.04 22.02
CA SER A 497 -2.16 -8.48 21.73
C SER A 497 -2.02 -9.27 23.03
N LEU A 498 -2.89 -10.26 23.24
CA LEU A 498 -2.82 -11.17 24.39
C LEU A 498 -2.08 -12.46 24.04
N ALA A 499 -1.56 -12.55 22.82
CA ALA A 499 -0.92 -13.76 22.33
C ALA A 499 0.59 -13.84 22.62
N ASN A 500 1.26 -12.71 22.85
CA ASN A 500 2.69 -12.60 22.53
C ASN A 500 3.62 -12.31 23.70
N LEU A 501 3.09 -11.95 24.87
CA LEU A 501 3.87 -11.67 26.07
C LEU A 501 3.62 -12.71 27.18
N PRO A 502 4.57 -12.90 28.12
CA PRO A 502 4.37 -13.71 29.31
C PRO A 502 3.22 -13.16 30.18
N ASP A 503 2.57 -14.02 30.95
CA ASP A 503 1.30 -13.69 31.64
C ASP A 503 1.42 -12.49 32.61
N ALA A 504 2.54 -12.39 33.34
CA ALA A 504 2.80 -11.29 34.25
C ALA A 504 2.92 -9.92 33.55
N ALA A 505 3.19 -9.88 32.25
CA ALA A 505 3.30 -8.64 31.49
C ALA A 505 1.97 -7.88 31.39
N TYR A 506 0.84 -8.60 31.34
CA TYR A 506 -0.47 -7.97 31.15
C TYR A 506 -0.95 -7.19 32.38
N VAL A 507 -0.61 -7.67 33.58
CA VAL A 507 -0.82 -6.91 34.82
C VAL A 507 -0.01 -5.62 34.80
N ARG A 508 1.26 -5.67 34.39
CA ARG A 508 2.14 -4.50 34.27
C ARG A 508 1.62 -3.50 33.22
N ILE A 509 1.08 -3.99 32.10
CA ILE A 509 0.47 -3.13 31.06
C ILE A 509 -0.74 -2.39 31.62
N GLY A 510 -1.67 -3.09 32.28
CA GLY A 510 -2.85 -2.46 32.90
C GLY A 510 -2.46 -1.41 33.93
N GLN A 511 -1.54 -1.75 34.84
CA GLN A 511 -1.03 -0.81 35.85
C GLN A 511 -0.37 0.44 35.22
N ALA A 512 0.39 0.25 34.13
CA ALA A 512 1.07 1.35 33.45
C ALA A 512 0.09 2.29 32.73
N ILE A 513 -0.97 1.75 32.11
CA ILE A 513 -2.04 2.54 31.49
C ILE A 513 -2.73 3.41 32.57
N ILE A 514 -3.09 2.81 33.71
CA ILE A 514 -3.75 3.55 34.81
C ILE A 514 -2.81 4.58 35.44
N ALA A 515 -1.55 4.25 35.68
CA ALA A 515 -0.58 5.20 36.21
C ALA A 515 -0.39 6.42 35.29
N LEU A 516 -0.36 6.20 33.97
CA LEU A 516 -0.28 7.29 33.01
C LEU A 516 -1.57 8.13 32.98
N MET A 517 -2.74 7.49 33.06
CA MET A 517 -4.02 8.18 33.15
C MET A 517 -4.12 9.05 34.42
N GLN A 518 -3.68 8.52 35.56
CA GLN A 518 -3.59 9.26 36.83
C GLN A 518 -2.66 10.46 36.74
N ALA A 519 -1.54 10.34 36.00
CA ALA A 519 -0.62 11.45 35.77
C ALA A 519 -1.27 12.58 34.97
N TYR A 520 -2.05 12.25 33.91
CA TYR A 520 -2.82 13.26 33.16
C TYR A 520 -3.91 13.90 34.00
N HIS A 521 -4.61 13.13 34.85
CA HIS A 521 -5.61 13.67 35.76
C HIS A 521 -4.98 14.61 36.81
N ALA A 522 -3.82 14.26 37.37
CA ALA A 522 -3.09 15.14 38.28
C ALA A 522 -2.62 16.43 37.60
N GLU A 523 -2.16 16.36 36.34
CA GLU A 523 -1.81 17.54 35.53
C GLU A 523 -3.01 18.47 35.36
N TRP A 524 -4.19 17.92 35.07
CA TRP A 524 -5.43 18.68 34.96
C TRP A 524 -5.80 19.37 36.28
N LYS A 525 -5.82 18.63 37.39
CA LYS A 525 -6.16 19.15 38.73
C LYS A 525 -5.26 20.31 39.15
N ALA A 526 -3.95 20.22 38.88
CA ALA A 526 -3.00 21.29 39.19
C ALA A 526 -3.26 22.58 38.38
N LYS A 527 -3.77 22.45 37.14
CA LYS A 527 -4.15 23.60 36.30
C LYS A 527 -5.51 24.19 36.68
N THR A 528 -6.43 23.39 37.18
CA THR A 528 -7.73 23.87 37.65
C THR A 528 -7.65 24.55 39.02
N ASP A 529 -6.77 24.07 39.93
CA ASP A 529 -6.64 24.62 41.29
C ASP A 529 -5.83 25.94 41.32
N THR A 530 -5.23 26.37 40.21
CA THR A 530 -4.48 27.63 40.08
C THR A 530 -5.31 28.81 39.54
N HIS A 531 -6.61 28.63 39.27
CA HIS A 531 -7.50 29.71 38.85
C HIS A 531 -8.17 30.42 40.04
N THR A 532 -7.60 31.55 40.45
CA THR A 532 -8.34 32.58 41.22
C THR A 532 -9.38 33.22 40.28
N PRO A 533 -10.65 33.38 40.66
CA PRO A 533 -11.66 33.92 39.74
C PRO A 533 -11.39 35.41 39.48
N PRO A 534 -11.53 35.91 38.24
CA PRO A 534 -11.47 37.35 37.98
C PRO A 534 -12.75 38.03 38.50
N PRO A 535 -12.69 39.32 38.89
CA PRO A 535 -13.84 40.02 39.43
C PRO A 535 -14.89 40.26 38.35
N ARG A 536 -16.17 40.11 38.73
CA ARG A 536 -17.34 40.48 37.92
C ARG A 536 -17.30 41.98 37.61
N VAL A 537 -17.43 42.35 36.34
CA VAL A 537 -17.71 43.72 35.88
C VAL A 537 -19.07 43.73 35.14
N PRO A 538 -19.92 44.75 35.32
CA PRO A 538 -21.35 44.68 35.01
C PRO A 538 -21.68 44.96 33.55
N SER A 539 -22.84 44.46 33.13
CA SER A 539 -23.48 44.71 31.84
C SER A 539 -23.85 46.19 31.65
N SER A 540 -23.23 46.88 30.69
CA SER A 540 -23.90 47.89 29.84
C SER A 540 -22.95 48.43 28.76
N MET A 541 -23.28 48.17 27.48
CA MET A 541 -23.42 49.18 26.41
C MET A 541 -23.49 48.50 25.04
N ARG A 542 -24.55 48.85 24.31
CA ARG A 542 -24.85 48.43 22.94
C ARG A 542 -24.11 49.31 21.92
N HIS A 543 -23.85 48.69 20.77
CA HIS A 543 -23.70 49.22 19.40
C HIS A 543 -22.46 50.05 19.01
N ARG A 544 -21.72 49.54 18.01
CA ARG A 544 -21.72 50.08 16.63
C ARG A 544 -21.10 49.07 15.64
N VAL A 545 -21.92 48.63 14.68
CA VAL A 545 -21.53 47.84 13.51
C VAL A 545 -21.11 48.81 12.40
N ARG A 546 -20.02 48.51 11.69
CA ARG A 546 -19.76 48.99 10.31
C ARG A 546 -19.66 47.79 9.37
N PRO A 547 -20.27 47.82 8.18
CA PRO A 547 -20.43 46.68 7.29
C PRO A 547 -19.31 46.59 6.25
N GLY A 548 -18.98 45.37 5.79
CA GLY A 548 -18.26 45.19 4.52
C GLY A 548 -17.21 44.07 4.50
N SER A 549 -17.62 42.81 4.68
CA SER A 549 -17.00 41.67 3.99
C SER A 549 -18.02 40.54 3.94
N HIS A 550 -18.46 40.17 2.73
CA HIS A 550 -19.28 38.98 2.54
C HIS A 550 -18.35 37.77 2.61
N SER A 551 -18.25 37.11 3.77
CA SER A 551 -17.89 35.70 3.80
C SER A 551 -19.19 34.89 3.68
N PHE A 552 -19.30 34.13 2.60
CA PHE A 552 -20.35 33.13 2.48
C PHE A 552 -19.88 31.82 3.10
N ALA A 553 -20.74 31.31 3.99
CA ALA A 553 -20.96 29.92 4.38
C ALA A 553 -19.77 29.11 4.93
N ALA A 554 -19.86 28.83 6.23
CA ALA A 554 -19.29 27.65 6.87
C ALA A 554 -19.73 26.38 6.10
N PHE A 555 -18.76 25.54 5.75
CA PHE A 555 -18.97 24.31 5.00
C PHE A 555 -18.98 23.08 5.91
N ASP A 556 -19.99 22.27 5.63
CA ASP A 556 -20.23 20.83 5.86
C ASP A 556 -18.95 19.96 5.94
N PRO A 557 -18.77 19.06 6.94
CA PRO A 557 -17.53 18.30 7.13
C PRO A 557 -17.29 17.13 6.15
N ASP A 558 -18.23 16.82 5.25
CA ASP A 558 -18.23 15.57 4.45
C ASP A 558 -18.23 15.74 2.91
N ARG A 559 -17.71 16.83 2.32
CA ARG A 559 -17.63 16.94 0.84
C ARG A 559 -16.33 17.54 0.29
N ASP A 560 -15.76 16.83 -0.68
CA ASP A 560 -14.88 17.31 -1.76
C ASP A 560 -13.77 18.30 -1.35
N ARG A 561 -12.67 17.77 -0.80
CA ARG A 561 -11.49 18.58 -0.41
C ARG A 561 -10.76 19.12 -1.65
N PHE A 562 -11.06 20.34 -2.05
CA PHE A 562 -10.16 21.23 -2.80
C PHE A 562 -10.07 22.58 -2.09
N GLU A 563 -8.87 23.14 -2.02
CA GLU A 563 -8.67 24.46 -1.43
C GLU A 563 -8.47 25.49 -2.55
N TYR A 564 -9.19 26.60 -2.47
CA TYR A 564 -9.04 27.69 -3.42
C TYR A 564 -8.82 29.00 -2.67
N ARG A 565 -7.80 29.76 -3.08
CA ARG A 565 -7.50 31.09 -2.52
C ARG A 565 -7.19 32.07 -3.62
N CYS A 566 -8.00 33.12 -3.74
CA CYS A 566 -7.74 34.27 -4.60
C CYS A 566 -6.99 35.33 -3.80
N GLU A 567 -5.79 35.71 -4.24
CA GLU A 567 -4.90 36.60 -3.49
C GLU A 567 -5.12 38.06 -3.87
N CYS A 568 -5.37 38.34 -5.16
CA CYS A 568 -5.73 39.67 -5.65
C CYS A 568 -6.56 39.61 -6.93
N GLY A 569 -7.23 40.72 -7.25
CA GLY A 569 -8.07 40.86 -8.44
C GLY A 569 -9.55 40.58 -8.19
N THR A 570 -10.37 40.67 -9.24
CA THR A 570 -11.84 40.46 -9.14
C THR A 570 -12.39 39.42 -10.12
N ARG A 571 -11.54 38.67 -10.84
CA ARG A 571 -11.94 37.66 -11.85
C ARG A 571 -12.98 38.15 -12.85
N GLN A 572 -12.89 39.42 -13.24
CA GLN A 572 -13.69 39.91 -14.35
C GLN A 572 -13.07 39.41 -15.65
N PRO A 573 -13.85 38.82 -16.58
CA PRO A 573 -13.30 38.29 -17.81
C PRO A 573 -12.62 39.40 -18.62
N ALA A 574 -11.32 39.29 -18.79
CA ALA A 574 -10.57 40.14 -19.70
C ALA A 574 -10.81 39.63 -21.14
N HIS A 575 -11.28 40.48 -22.05
CA HIS A 575 -11.55 40.12 -23.46
C HIS A 575 -10.27 39.99 -24.32
N LEU A 576 -9.13 39.63 -23.72
CA LEU A 576 -7.84 39.53 -24.40
C LEU A 576 -7.46 38.06 -24.58
N HIS A 577 -7.04 37.69 -25.80
CA HIS A 577 -6.59 36.33 -26.10
C HIS A 577 -5.13 36.15 -25.66
N PRO A 578 -4.82 35.19 -24.75
CA PRO A 578 -3.46 34.86 -24.35
C PRO A 578 -2.59 34.40 -25.52
N ILE A 579 -1.27 34.48 -25.34
CA ILE A 579 -0.28 33.97 -26.31
C ILE A 579 0.29 32.67 -25.72
N PRO A 580 0.34 31.56 -26.46
CA PRO A 580 0.90 30.32 -25.93
C PRO A 580 2.40 30.47 -25.66
N GLY A 581 2.87 29.74 -24.66
CA GLY A 581 4.28 29.68 -24.29
C GLY A 581 4.50 28.69 -23.17
N ILE A 582 5.72 28.18 -23.03
CA ILE A 582 6.07 27.20 -22.00
C ILE A 582 7.23 27.76 -21.20
N LEU A 583 7.13 27.74 -19.88
CA LEU A 583 8.22 28.10 -18.98
C LEU A 583 8.63 26.89 -18.12
N LEU A 584 9.84 26.40 -18.34
CA LEU A 584 10.45 25.31 -17.58
C LEU A 584 11.43 25.89 -16.56
N ILE A 585 11.35 25.44 -15.31
CA ILE A 585 12.10 26.03 -14.19
C ILE A 585 12.96 24.97 -13.49
N GLY A 586 14.28 25.18 -13.48
CA GLY A 586 15.28 24.24 -12.95
C GLY A 586 15.36 24.15 -11.42
N GLY A 587 14.62 25.01 -10.71
CA GLY A 587 14.71 25.26 -9.26
C GLY A 587 15.06 26.73 -9.01
N ALA A 588 14.40 27.42 -8.07
CA ALA A 588 14.60 28.86 -7.87
C ALA A 588 15.15 29.19 -6.49
N GLU A 589 16.01 30.21 -6.43
CA GLU A 589 16.36 30.98 -5.23
C GLU A 589 15.62 32.31 -5.31
N GLU A 590 14.86 32.66 -4.27
CA GLU A 590 14.03 33.88 -4.26
C GLU A 590 14.84 35.15 -4.59
N GLY A 591 14.32 35.96 -5.51
CA GLY A 591 14.84 37.32 -5.77
C GLY A 591 15.98 37.40 -6.78
N CYS A 592 16.11 36.39 -7.64
CA CYS A 592 17.10 36.32 -8.71
C CYS A 592 16.69 37.12 -9.97
N LEU A 593 17.63 37.76 -10.65
CA LEU A 593 17.35 38.59 -11.84
C LEU A 593 16.77 37.77 -13.00
N GLY A 594 17.26 36.53 -13.20
CA GLY A 594 16.73 35.64 -14.23
C GLY A 594 15.29 35.20 -13.96
N GLU A 595 14.93 35.01 -12.69
CA GLU A 595 13.56 34.66 -12.27
C GLU A 595 12.58 35.80 -12.58
N ASP A 596 12.94 37.03 -12.27
CA ASP A 596 12.13 38.21 -12.58
C ASP A 596 11.90 38.35 -14.10
N ALA A 597 12.97 38.26 -14.90
CA ALA A 597 12.87 38.36 -16.35
C ALA A 597 12.02 37.25 -16.98
N ALA A 598 12.24 35.99 -16.57
CA ALA A 598 11.47 34.84 -17.04
C ALA A 598 9.99 34.91 -16.63
N THR A 599 9.71 35.35 -15.39
CA THR A 599 8.35 35.54 -14.88
C THR A 599 7.63 36.65 -15.62
N ARG A 600 8.28 37.79 -15.86
CA ARG A 600 7.71 38.87 -16.71
C ARG A 600 7.44 38.38 -18.12
N TRP A 601 8.35 37.60 -18.71
CA TRP A 601 8.15 37.02 -20.05
C TRP A 601 6.91 36.13 -20.10
N PHE A 602 6.68 35.32 -19.06
CA PHE A 602 5.53 34.43 -18.92
C PHE A 602 4.23 35.20 -18.70
N LEU A 603 4.19 36.12 -17.73
CA LEU A 603 2.97 36.86 -17.39
C LEU A 603 2.54 37.83 -18.50
N ASN A 604 3.47 38.42 -19.26
CA ASN A 604 3.13 39.23 -20.44
C ASN A 604 2.28 38.47 -21.46
N ARG A 605 2.45 37.14 -21.56
CA ARG A 605 1.68 36.28 -22.47
C ARG A 605 0.26 36.01 -21.99
N ALA A 606 0.00 36.16 -20.69
CA ALA A 606 -1.35 36.17 -20.13
C ALA A 606 -2.14 37.42 -20.56
N ARG A 607 -1.45 38.47 -21.02
CA ARG A 607 -2.01 39.76 -21.48
C ARG A 607 -2.97 40.40 -20.48
N GLY A 608 -2.62 40.38 -19.19
CA GLY A 608 -3.47 40.91 -18.13
C GLY A 608 -4.64 40.00 -17.78
N GLY A 609 -4.62 38.71 -18.14
CA GLY A 609 -5.63 37.72 -17.77
C GLY A 609 -5.47 37.16 -16.36
N ASP A 610 -6.24 36.11 -16.07
CA ASP A 610 -6.25 35.44 -14.76
C ASP A 610 -5.12 34.40 -14.63
N TYR A 611 -4.25 34.58 -13.63
CA TYR A 611 -3.17 33.66 -13.30
C TYR A 611 -3.62 32.63 -12.26
N LEU A 612 -3.50 31.35 -12.60
CA LEU A 612 -3.86 30.25 -11.71
C LEU A 612 -2.66 29.36 -11.43
N VAL A 613 -2.42 29.11 -10.15
CA VAL A 613 -1.46 28.11 -9.69
C VAL A 613 -2.22 26.84 -9.33
N LEU A 614 -1.84 25.73 -9.94
CA LEU A 614 -2.28 24.40 -9.54
C LEU A 614 -1.21 23.72 -8.72
N ARG A 615 -1.65 23.05 -7.65
CA ARG A 615 -0.75 22.35 -6.73
C ARG A 615 -1.45 21.26 -5.95
N LEU A 616 -0.65 20.62 -5.11
CA LEU A 616 -1.05 19.65 -4.11
C LEU A 616 -0.54 20.05 -2.72
N GLY A 617 -1.15 19.48 -1.68
CA GLY A 617 -0.78 19.68 -0.28
C GLY A 617 -1.27 20.99 0.34
N GLY A 618 -2.38 21.55 -0.16
CA GLY A 618 -2.98 22.81 0.27
C GLY A 618 -2.47 24.04 -0.49
N VAL A 619 -3.13 25.19 -0.31
CA VAL A 619 -2.74 26.46 -0.95
C VAL A 619 -1.46 27.06 -0.33
N GLY A 620 -0.50 27.48 -1.15
CA GLY A 620 0.76 28.13 -0.76
C GLY A 620 0.80 29.63 -1.05
N SER A 621 1.96 30.14 -1.49
CA SER A 621 2.26 31.59 -1.58
C SER A 621 2.69 32.08 -2.96
N GLN A 622 2.65 31.24 -3.99
CA GLN A 622 3.04 31.61 -5.36
C GLN A 622 2.10 32.66 -5.95
N ALA A 623 0.79 32.53 -5.76
CA ALA A 623 -0.17 33.54 -6.21
C ALA A 623 -0.02 34.86 -5.44
N ALA A 624 0.29 34.78 -4.14
CA ALA A 624 0.54 35.96 -3.30
C ALA A 624 1.80 36.70 -3.78
N TRP A 625 2.87 35.96 -4.08
CA TRP A 625 4.10 36.52 -4.64
C TRP A 625 3.87 37.23 -5.97
N VAL A 626 3.04 36.66 -6.86
CA VAL A 626 2.62 37.32 -8.11
C VAL A 626 1.84 38.61 -7.84
N CYS A 627 0.94 38.61 -6.86
CA CYS A 627 0.21 39.81 -6.45
C CYS A 627 1.10 40.91 -5.85
N ASP A 628 2.16 40.54 -5.15
CA ASP A 628 3.04 41.50 -4.48
C ASP A 628 4.03 42.15 -5.45
N HIS A 629 4.49 41.41 -6.47
CA HIS A 629 5.60 41.84 -7.33
C HIS A 629 5.21 42.10 -8.80
N TYR A 630 4.11 41.53 -9.30
CA TYR A 630 3.75 41.56 -10.73
C TYR A 630 2.27 41.86 -10.96
N ARG A 631 1.61 42.55 -10.01
CA ARG A 631 0.18 42.83 -10.05
C ARG A 631 -0.27 43.53 -11.35
N GLU A 632 0.59 44.34 -11.95
CA GLU A 632 0.31 45.05 -13.19
C GLU A 632 0.19 44.12 -14.42
N PHE A 633 0.65 42.86 -14.33
CA PHE A 633 0.63 41.90 -15.44
C PHE A 633 -0.60 40.97 -15.44
N VAL A 634 -1.40 40.97 -14.37
CA VAL A 634 -2.51 40.02 -14.17
C VAL A 634 -3.80 40.72 -13.73
N ASN A 635 -4.96 40.20 -14.15
CA ASN A 635 -6.27 40.67 -13.66
C ASN A 635 -6.59 40.08 -12.29
N SER A 636 -6.24 38.81 -12.09
CA SER A 636 -6.28 38.15 -10.78
C SER A 636 -5.18 37.10 -10.68
N ALA A 637 -4.80 36.76 -9.45
CA ALA A 637 -3.93 35.63 -9.17
C ALA A 637 -4.54 34.79 -8.05
N ALA A 638 -4.58 33.47 -8.27
CA ALA A 638 -5.18 32.53 -7.34
C ALA A 638 -4.40 31.21 -7.29
N GLU A 639 -4.57 30.50 -6.18
CA GLU A 639 -4.05 29.16 -5.94
C GLU A 639 -5.18 28.17 -5.72
N LEU A 640 -5.02 26.98 -6.30
CA LEU A 640 -5.95 25.87 -6.24
C LEU A 640 -5.20 24.57 -5.91
N SER A 641 -5.52 24.00 -4.75
CA SER A 641 -5.04 22.67 -4.34
C SER A 641 -6.07 21.60 -4.67
N ILE A 642 -5.65 20.57 -5.39
CA ILE A 642 -6.54 19.51 -5.91
C ILE A 642 -6.06 18.15 -5.40
N ASP A 643 -6.30 17.91 -4.12
CA ASP A 643 -5.70 16.80 -3.35
C ASP A 643 -6.51 15.50 -3.39
N SER A 644 -7.41 15.36 -4.37
CA SER A 644 -8.21 14.15 -4.54
C SER A 644 -8.77 14.03 -5.95
N ARG A 645 -9.11 12.80 -6.34
CA ARG A 645 -9.80 12.52 -7.60
C ARG A 645 -11.20 13.15 -7.66
N ALA A 646 -11.89 13.25 -6.53
CA ALA A 646 -13.20 13.90 -6.44
C ALA A 646 -13.08 15.40 -6.72
N ALA A 647 -12.12 16.08 -6.08
CA ALA A 647 -11.75 17.44 -6.41
C ALA A 647 -11.37 17.61 -7.88
N ALA A 648 -10.57 16.68 -8.42
CA ALA A 648 -10.13 16.70 -9.81
C ALA A 648 -11.27 16.47 -10.83
N ASN A 649 -12.45 16.06 -10.38
CA ASN A 649 -13.66 15.96 -11.21
C ASN A 649 -14.76 16.95 -10.80
N HIS A 650 -14.52 17.78 -9.79
CA HIS A 650 -15.53 18.67 -9.25
C HIS A 650 -15.80 19.83 -10.23
N PRO A 651 -17.05 20.08 -10.65
CA PRO A 651 -17.37 21.08 -11.68
C PRO A 651 -16.83 22.48 -11.37
N ALA A 652 -16.81 22.89 -10.10
CA ALA A 652 -16.22 24.17 -9.71
C ALA A 652 -14.71 24.21 -10.00
N VAL A 653 -13.94 23.17 -9.63
CA VAL A 653 -12.50 23.07 -9.93
C VAL A 653 -12.25 23.18 -11.43
N ILE A 654 -13.06 22.47 -12.23
CA ILE A 654 -12.95 22.50 -13.70
C ILE A 654 -13.20 23.90 -14.24
N GLN A 655 -14.18 24.61 -13.68
CA GLN A 655 -14.45 25.99 -14.07
C GLN A 655 -13.31 26.92 -13.68
N LEU A 656 -12.78 26.80 -12.46
CA LEU A 656 -11.63 27.59 -11.99
C LEU A 656 -10.43 27.45 -12.94
N ILE A 657 -10.17 26.23 -13.42
CA ILE A 657 -9.12 25.94 -14.39
C ILE A 657 -9.44 26.58 -15.74
N ARG A 658 -10.63 26.31 -16.31
CA ARG A 658 -11.03 26.84 -17.63
C ARG A 658 -11.01 28.37 -17.72
N ASP A 659 -11.24 29.05 -16.60
CA ASP A 659 -11.19 30.51 -16.53
C ASP A 659 -9.76 31.06 -16.60
N ALA A 660 -8.74 30.28 -16.26
CA ALA A 660 -7.35 30.72 -16.23
C ALA A 660 -6.83 31.12 -17.62
N ASP A 661 -6.08 32.22 -17.67
CA ASP A 661 -5.40 32.75 -18.86
C ASP A 661 -3.88 32.55 -18.81
N ALA A 662 -3.36 32.11 -17.66
CA ALA A 662 -2.01 31.59 -17.49
C ALA A 662 -2.02 30.53 -16.37
N LEU A 663 -1.32 29.42 -16.60
CA LEU A 663 -1.31 28.28 -15.68
C LEU A 663 0.10 28.00 -15.18
N PHE A 664 0.28 27.93 -13.87
CA PHE A 664 1.53 27.53 -13.23
C PHE A 664 1.31 26.26 -12.41
N ILE A 665 2.14 25.24 -12.61
CA ILE A 665 2.11 24.01 -11.82
C ILE A 665 3.27 24.02 -10.83
N ALA A 666 2.95 23.97 -9.55
CA ALA A 666 3.93 24.07 -8.48
C ALA A 666 4.80 22.80 -8.33
N GLY A 667 5.91 22.94 -7.61
CA GLY A 667 6.64 21.79 -7.09
C GLY A 667 5.82 20.98 -6.09
N GLY A 668 6.28 19.79 -5.73
CA GLY A 668 5.55 18.85 -4.88
C GLY A 668 5.98 17.41 -5.15
N ASN A 669 5.07 16.47 -4.98
CA ASN A 669 5.27 15.06 -5.30
C ASN A 669 4.74 14.77 -6.72
N GLN A 670 5.62 14.33 -7.64
CA GLN A 670 5.25 14.04 -9.03
C GLN A 670 4.15 12.98 -9.13
N ASN A 671 4.20 11.96 -8.26
CA ASN A 671 3.25 10.84 -8.26
C ASN A 671 1.82 11.31 -7.97
N GLU A 672 1.67 12.25 -7.04
CA GLU A 672 0.35 12.71 -6.62
C GLU A 672 -0.34 13.52 -7.74
N TYR A 673 0.42 14.21 -8.60
CA TYR A 673 -0.15 14.88 -9.77
C TYR A 673 -0.73 13.85 -10.76
N GLU A 674 0.00 12.78 -11.05
CA GLU A 674 -0.50 11.67 -11.86
C GLU A 674 -1.74 11.04 -11.20
N ASP A 675 -1.61 10.61 -9.94
CA ASP A 675 -2.62 9.83 -9.24
C ASP A 675 -3.98 10.57 -9.15
N TYR A 676 -3.96 11.89 -8.93
CA TYR A 676 -5.19 12.66 -8.80
C TYR A 676 -5.69 13.23 -10.12
N TRP A 677 -4.82 13.66 -11.04
CA TRP A 677 -5.24 14.44 -12.20
C TRP A 677 -5.29 13.63 -13.50
N GLU A 678 -4.45 12.61 -13.70
CA GLU A 678 -4.46 11.78 -14.93
C GLU A 678 -5.74 10.95 -15.04
N GLY A 679 -6.47 11.05 -16.13
CA GLY A 679 -7.77 10.44 -16.38
C GLY A 679 -8.93 11.15 -15.66
N SER A 680 -8.77 12.43 -15.32
CA SER A 680 -9.82 13.24 -14.66
C SER A 680 -10.29 14.42 -15.52
N ALA A 681 -11.34 15.12 -15.08
CA ALA A 681 -11.77 16.33 -15.76
C ALA A 681 -10.76 17.48 -15.64
N VAL A 682 -9.88 17.49 -14.63
CA VAL A 682 -8.74 18.42 -14.53
C VAL A 682 -7.78 18.22 -15.70
N GLU A 683 -7.43 16.98 -16.05
CA GLU A 683 -6.63 16.68 -17.25
C GLU A 683 -7.24 17.33 -18.48
N THR A 684 -8.53 17.05 -18.68
CA THR A 684 -9.27 17.56 -19.84
C THR A 684 -9.25 19.10 -19.85
N ALA A 685 -9.43 19.73 -18.70
CA ALA A 685 -9.41 21.18 -18.56
C ALA A 685 -8.02 21.78 -18.86
N ILE A 686 -6.94 21.19 -18.35
CA ILE A 686 -5.56 21.61 -18.62
C ILE A 686 -5.26 21.48 -20.11
N ASN A 687 -5.54 20.33 -20.72
CA ASN A 687 -5.31 20.11 -22.16
C ASN A 687 -6.20 21.01 -23.04
N ASP A 688 -7.43 21.32 -22.62
CA ASP A 688 -8.28 22.31 -23.29
C ASP A 688 -7.67 23.72 -23.23
N LEU A 689 -7.10 24.12 -22.09
CA LEU A 689 -6.40 25.40 -21.96
C LEU A 689 -5.17 25.48 -22.88
N ILE A 690 -4.39 24.39 -22.96
CA ILE A 690 -3.18 24.31 -23.78
C ILE A 690 -3.52 24.32 -25.28
N HIS A 691 -4.45 23.47 -25.73
CA HIS A 691 -4.69 23.24 -27.16
C HIS A 691 -5.76 24.15 -27.76
N ARG A 692 -6.80 24.51 -26.99
CA ARG A 692 -7.92 25.30 -27.50
C ARG A 692 -7.77 26.77 -27.13
N LYS A 693 -7.59 27.08 -25.84
CA LYS A 693 -7.43 28.46 -25.37
C LYS A 693 -6.04 29.03 -25.66
N LYS A 694 -5.04 28.14 -25.79
CA LYS A 694 -3.64 28.47 -26.10
C LYS A 694 -3.02 29.43 -25.09
N ILE A 695 -3.22 29.13 -23.81
CA ILE A 695 -2.61 29.91 -22.72
C ILE A 695 -1.12 29.56 -22.55
N PRO A 696 -0.32 30.44 -21.93
CA PRO A 696 1.00 30.06 -21.45
C PRO A 696 0.91 29.12 -20.22
N ILE A 697 1.79 28.11 -20.19
CA ILE A 697 1.93 27.15 -19.07
C ILE A 697 3.35 27.14 -18.50
N ALA A 698 3.48 27.02 -17.18
CA ALA A 698 4.75 26.99 -16.48
C ALA A 698 4.80 25.85 -15.46
N GLY A 699 5.99 25.34 -15.16
CA GLY A 699 6.19 24.31 -14.14
C GLY A 699 7.56 24.41 -13.48
N THR A 700 7.62 24.10 -12.18
CA THR A 700 8.88 24.02 -11.41
C THR A 700 9.01 22.68 -10.70
N SER A 701 10.23 22.12 -10.63
CA SER A 701 10.52 20.85 -9.97
C SER A 701 9.57 19.74 -10.43
N ALA A 702 8.71 19.21 -9.55
CA ALA A 702 7.68 18.23 -9.91
C ALA A 702 6.69 18.72 -10.98
N GLY A 703 6.29 20.00 -10.91
CA GLY A 703 5.42 20.62 -11.91
C GLY A 703 6.10 20.73 -13.28
N MET A 704 7.43 20.87 -13.35
CA MET A 704 8.17 20.78 -14.61
C MET A 704 8.24 19.34 -15.13
N ALA A 705 8.48 18.38 -14.24
CA ALA A 705 8.65 16.98 -14.60
C ALA A 705 7.43 16.43 -15.38
N ILE A 706 6.22 16.79 -14.97
CA ILE A 706 4.98 16.34 -15.61
C ILE A 706 4.63 17.09 -16.91
N LEU A 707 5.41 18.10 -17.32
CA LEU A 707 5.25 18.76 -18.62
C LEU A 707 5.94 18.00 -19.78
N GLY A 708 6.82 17.04 -19.47
CA GLY A 708 7.41 16.15 -20.48
C GLY A 708 6.39 15.19 -21.13
N ASP A 709 6.82 14.38 -22.08
CA ASP A 709 6.07 13.20 -22.58
C ASP A 709 6.50 11.93 -21.83
N TYR A 710 7.73 11.92 -21.30
CA TYR A 710 8.24 10.88 -20.42
C TYR A 710 8.43 11.43 -19.00
N TYR A 711 8.01 10.65 -18.01
CA TYR A 711 8.04 11.03 -16.61
C TYR A 711 8.96 10.13 -15.82
N TYR A 712 9.63 10.74 -14.85
CA TYR A 712 10.27 10.03 -13.76
C TYR A 712 9.66 10.47 -12.44
N ALA A 713 8.86 9.59 -11.85
CA ALA A 713 8.11 9.85 -10.62
C ALA A 713 8.40 8.73 -9.60
N PRO A 714 9.53 8.79 -8.85
CA PRO A 714 9.91 7.70 -7.96
C PRO A 714 8.95 7.57 -6.77
N ALA A 715 8.48 6.36 -6.46
CA ALA A 715 7.55 6.11 -5.36
C ALA A 715 8.15 6.27 -3.94
N HIS A 716 9.48 6.15 -3.80
CA HIS A 716 10.17 6.19 -2.50
C HIS A 716 11.43 7.05 -2.52
N GLU A 717 12.43 6.63 -3.30
CA GLU A 717 13.75 7.27 -3.37
C GLU A 717 14.12 7.50 -4.84
N GLY A 718 14.55 8.73 -5.14
CA GLY A 718 14.97 9.10 -6.49
C GLY A 718 16.32 8.47 -6.83
N VAL A 719 16.42 7.88 -8.02
CA VAL A 719 17.64 7.28 -8.53
C VAL A 719 18.72 8.34 -8.67
N ILE A 720 19.94 8.01 -8.24
CA ILE A 720 21.11 8.87 -8.43
C ILE A 720 21.86 8.48 -9.72
N SER A 721 22.75 9.36 -10.19
CA SER A 721 23.51 9.15 -11.43
C SER A 721 24.29 7.83 -11.42
N SER A 722 24.99 7.50 -10.34
CA SER A 722 25.75 6.26 -10.28
C SER A 722 24.89 5.00 -10.33
N GLU A 723 23.72 4.99 -9.69
CA GLU A 723 22.80 3.85 -9.69
C GLU A 723 22.33 3.52 -11.10
N ILE A 724 21.74 4.48 -11.82
CA ILE A 724 21.19 4.22 -13.16
C ILE A 724 22.27 3.98 -14.21
N LEU A 725 23.45 4.59 -14.06
CA LEU A 725 24.55 4.33 -14.99
C LEU A 725 25.17 2.96 -14.74
N ASN A 726 25.32 2.52 -13.49
CA ASN A 726 25.90 1.20 -13.17
C ASN A 726 24.90 0.05 -13.32
N ASP A 727 23.60 0.32 -13.24
CA ASP A 727 22.52 -0.60 -13.56
C ASP A 727 21.30 0.16 -14.11
N PRO A 728 21.08 0.19 -15.43
CA PRO A 728 19.92 0.84 -16.04
C PRO A 728 18.56 0.21 -15.67
N PHE A 729 18.55 -0.90 -14.94
CA PHE A 729 17.36 -1.56 -14.42
C PHE A 729 17.32 -1.53 -12.88
N HIS A 730 18.08 -0.61 -12.27
CA HIS A 730 18.07 -0.42 -10.83
C HIS A 730 16.65 -0.25 -10.32
N HIS A 731 16.34 -0.77 -9.13
CA HIS A 731 14.96 -0.79 -8.63
C HIS A 731 14.31 0.61 -8.50
N ASN A 732 15.11 1.67 -8.36
CA ASN A 732 14.66 3.07 -8.35
C ASN A 732 14.33 3.64 -9.74
N THR A 733 14.53 2.90 -10.84
CA THR A 733 14.21 3.32 -12.22
C THR A 733 12.88 2.75 -12.72
N LYS A 734 12.14 2.02 -11.88
CA LYS A 734 10.88 1.36 -12.26
C LYS A 734 9.77 2.35 -12.66
N ASP A 735 9.81 3.53 -12.07
CA ASP A 735 8.83 4.59 -12.28
C ASP A 735 9.28 5.59 -13.37
N LEU A 736 10.06 5.10 -14.34
CA LEU A 736 10.32 5.79 -15.60
C LEU A 736 9.39 5.23 -16.66
N TYR A 737 8.44 6.04 -17.13
CA TYR A 737 7.45 5.60 -18.11
C TYR A 737 7.01 6.77 -18.99
N ARG A 738 6.16 6.46 -19.97
CA ARG A 738 5.53 7.45 -20.84
C ARG A 738 4.08 7.65 -20.38
N SER A 739 3.64 8.89 -20.22
CA SER A 739 2.22 9.20 -20.07
C SER A 739 1.86 10.42 -20.92
N ASP A 740 0.66 10.37 -21.49
CA ASP A 740 0.08 11.41 -22.34
C ASP A 740 -0.89 12.33 -21.55
N PHE A 741 -0.72 12.36 -20.23
CA PHE A 741 -1.52 13.12 -19.28
C PHE A 741 -1.56 14.62 -19.61
N ILE A 742 -0.42 15.33 -19.63
CA ILE A 742 -0.36 16.75 -20.04
C ILE A 742 0.31 16.86 -21.40
N GLN A 743 -0.46 17.27 -22.40
CA GLN A 743 -0.02 17.29 -23.79
C GLN A 743 0.59 18.64 -24.16
N VAL A 744 1.81 18.88 -23.72
CA VAL A 744 2.49 20.16 -23.97
C VAL A 744 3.09 20.20 -25.39
N PRO A 745 2.76 21.22 -26.23
CA PRO A 745 3.39 21.39 -27.53
C PRO A 745 4.91 21.41 -27.44
N PHE A 746 5.60 20.91 -28.47
CA PHE A 746 7.07 20.85 -28.57
C PHE A 746 7.80 19.93 -27.56
N LEU A 747 7.12 19.40 -26.53
CA LEU A 747 7.70 18.47 -25.55
C LEU A 747 7.38 17.00 -25.83
N LYS A 748 6.87 16.69 -27.03
CA LYS A 748 6.67 15.31 -27.48
C LYS A 748 8.01 14.57 -27.59
N HIS A 749 8.03 13.36 -27.05
CA HIS A 749 9.20 12.50 -26.87
C HIS A 749 10.34 13.12 -26.02
N VAL A 750 10.02 14.12 -25.20
CA VAL A 750 10.97 14.79 -24.31
C VAL A 750 10.82 14.26 -22.90
N ILE A 751 11.94 13.93 -22.25
CA ILE A 751 12.03 13.85 -20.79
C ILE A 751 12.69 15.13 -20.25
N THR A 752 12.16 15.65 -19.16
CA THR A 752 12.72 16.83 -18.47
C THR A 752 13.36 16.44 -17.14
N ASP A 753 14.44 17.10 -16.75
CA ASP A 753 15.04 16.95 -15.41
C ASP A 753 15.51 18.29 -14.82
N THR A 754 15.43 18.43 -13.50
CA THR A 754 15.71 19.65 -12.73
C THR A 754 16.83 19.45 -11.72
N HIS A 755 17.43 20.55 -11.29
CA HIS A 755 18.52 20.60 -10.31
C HIS A 755 19.77 19.81 -10.74
N LEU A 756 20.15 19.90 -12.02
CA LEU A 756 21.22 19.05 -12.57
C LEU A 756 22.58 19.16 -11.85
N ASP A 757 22.91 20.36 -11.40
CA ASP A 757 24.16 20.71 -10.72
C ASP A 757 24.11 20.55 -9.20
N ARG A 758 22.92 20.39 -8.60
CA ARG A 758 22.73 20.30 -7.14
C ARG A 758 23.54 19.14 -6.57
N ARG A 759 24.31 19.44 -5.52
CA ARG A 759 25.00 18.47 -4.67
C ARG A 759 24.78 18.84 -3.22
N ASP A 760 24.22 17.92 -2.44
CA ASP A 760 24.00 18.08 -1.01
C ASP A 760 24.19 16.74 -0.28
N ARG A 761 23.83 16.69 1.01
CA ARG A 761 24.00 15.48 1.83
C ARG A 761 23.13 14.31 1.34
N ASP A 762 21.97 14.62 0.78
CA ASP A 762 20.98 13.65 0.35
C ASP A 762 21.17 13.30 -1.15
N TYR A 763 21.86 14.17 -1.91
CA TYR A 763 22.28 13.95 -3.31
C TYR A 763 23.80 14.20 -3.47
N PRO A 764 24.67 13.20 -3.23
CA PRO A 764 26.11 13.37 -3.26
C PRO A 764 26.70 13.57 -4.68
N GLU A 765 25.90 13.36 -5.72
CA GLU A 765 26.29 13.40 -7.13
C GLU A 765 25.37 14.34 -7.94
N THR A 766 25.92 14.99 -8.96
CA THR A 766 25.14 15.73 -9.96
C THR A 766 24.22 14.81 -10.75
N ARG A 767 23.12 15.33 -11.31
CA ARG A 767 22.09 14.55 -12.02
C ARG A 767 22.29 14.45 -13.54
N TYR A 768 23.42 14.92 -14.08
CA TYR A 768 23.78 14.74 -15.50
C TYR A 768 23.73 13.27 -15.94
N GLY A 769 24.30 12.38 -15.12
CA GLY A 769 24.30 10.94 -15.38
C GLY A 769 22.91 10.33 -15.30
N ARG A 770 22.07 10.86 -14.41
CA ARG A 770 20.67 10.46 -14.27
C ARG A 770 19.86 10.75 -15.53
N LEU A 771 19.87 11.99 -16.01
CA LEU A 771 19.18 12.37 -17.24
C LEU A 771 19.69 11.55 -18.44
N PHE A 772 21.00 11.34 -18.54
CA PHE A 772 21.60 10.49 -19.57
C PHE A 772 21.11 9.02 -19.48
N GLY A 773 21.05 8.47 -18.26
CA GLY A 773 20.53 7.14 -18.00
C GLY A 773 19.05 6.99 -18.36
N PHE A 774 18.22 8.00 -18.08
CA PHE A 774 16.83 7.99 -18.49
C PHE A 774 16.67 7.94 -20.02
N LEU A 775 17.46 8.71 -20.75
CA LEU A 775 17.45 8.64 -22.22
C LEU A 775 17.79 7.23 -22.71
N ALA A 776 18.80 6.59 -22.11
CA ALA A 776 19.20 5.23 -22.50
C ALA A 776 18.07 4.22 -22.24
N ARG A 777 17.42 4.34 -21.08
CA ARG A 777 16.29 3.52 -20.67
C ARG A 777 15.10 3.68 -21.61
N ILE A 778 14.71 4.91 -21.92
CA ILE A 778 13.60 5.20 -22.83
C ILE A 778 13.89 4.68 -24.24
N VAL A 779 15.11 4.88 -24.75
CA VAL A 779 15.52 4.35 -26.05
C VAL A 779 15.42 2.83 -26.08
N HIS A 780 15.79 2.15 -24.99
CA HIS A 780 15.63 0.70 -24.87
C HIS A 780 14.17 0.27 -24.82
N ASP A 781 13.36 0.88 -23.93
CA ASP A 781 11.97 0.47 -23.68
C ASP A 781 11.07 0.74 -24.90
N THR A 782 11.36 1.76 -25.68
CA THR A 782 10.65 2.08 -26.92
C THR A 782 11.18 1.31 -28.13
N GLY A 783 12.21 0.48 -27.95
CA GLY A 783 12.90 -0.21 -29.05
C GLY A 783 13.50 0.75 -30.08
N ASN A 784 13.85 1.97 -29.67
CA ASN A 784 14.40 3.04 -30.51
C ASN A 784 13.52 3.35 -31.76
N GLN A 785 12.20 3.22 -31.64
CA GLN A 785 11.26 3.42 -32.75
C GLN A 785 11.19 4.88 -33.21
N HIS A 786 11.44 5.83 -32.31
CA HIS A 786 11.39 7.27 -32.56
C HIS A 786 12.54 8.00 -31.87
N PRO A 787 12.93 9.20 -32.35
CA PRO A 787 13.87 10.05 -31.63
C PRO A 787 13.36 10.40 -30.23
N VAL A 788 14.22 10.20 -29.24
CA VAL A 788 14.00 10.58 -27.84
C VAL A 788 14.91 11.75 -27.52
N TYR A 789 14.39 12.71 -26.76
CA TYR A 789 15.06 13.95 -26.40
C TYR A 789 15.04 14.22 -24.90
N GLY A 790 15.99 15.01 -24.43
CA GLY A 790 16.09 15.43 -23.03
C GLY A 790 16.22 16.93 -22.89
N ILE A 791 15.58 17.52 -21.88
CA ILE A 791 15.82 18.90 -21.45
C ILE A 791 16.21 18.88 -19.99
N GLY A 792 17.43 19.30 -19.69
CA GLY A 792 17.96 19.34 -18.33
C GLY A 792 18.28 20.76 -17.90
N LEU A 793 17.87 21.14 -16.69
CA LEU A 793 18.12 22.47 -16.14
C LEU A 793 18.93 22.40 -14.85
N GLU A 794 19.96 23.23 -14.75
CA GLU A 794 20.62 23.54 -13.49
C GLU A 794 19.73 24.43 -12.61
N GLU A 795 19.99 24.44 -11.31
CA GLU A 795 19.31 25.34 -10.38
C GLU A 795 19.51 26.79 -10.79
N GLY A 796 18.43 27.58 -10.74
CA GLY A 796 18.41 28.98 -11.15
C GLY A 796 18.35 29.21 -12.67
N SER A 797 18.21 28.15 -13.47
CA SER A 797 17.96 28.27 -14.92
C SER A 797 16.47 28.25 -15.24
N PHE A 798 16.08 29.06 -16.21
CA PHE A 798 14.70 29.12 -16.71
C PHE A 798 14.71 29.02 -18.23
N VAL A 799 13.90 28.14 -18.81
CA VAL A 799 13.77 27.99 -20.26
C VAL A 799 12.38 28.42 -20.70
N ALA A 800 12.34 29.48 -21.49
CA ALA A 800 11.13 30.04 -22.06
C ALA A 800 11.01 29.63 -23.52
N ILE A 801 9.95 28.89 -23.87
CA ILE A 801 9.68 28.38 -25.21
C ILE A 801 8.50 29.15 -25.79
N ASP A 802 8.74 29.87 -26.89
CA ASP A 802 7.71 30.69 -27.54
C ASP A 802 6.72 29.86 -28.39
N GLU A 803 5.75 30.54 -29.00
CA GLU A 803 4.73 29.95 -29.87
C GLU A 803 5.28 29.28 -31.14
N HIS A 804 6.55 29.50 -31.47
CA HIS A 804 7.25 28.92 -32.60
C HIS A 804 8.18 27.75 -32.19
N GLY A 805 8.23 27.42 -30.90
CA GLY A 805 9.10 26.36 -30.37
C GLY A 805 10.56 26.81 -30.22
N ILE A 806 10.83 28.12 -30.17
CA ILE A 806 12.17 28.65 -29.90
C ILE A 806 12.33 28.85 -28.39
N ALA A 807 13.30 28.12 -27.82
CA ALA A 807 13.69 28.23 -26.42
C ALA A 807 14.76 29.30 -26.20
N THR A 808 14.56 30.17 -25.22
CA THR A 808 15.53 31.15 -24.70
C THR A 808 15.79 30.88 -23.22
N VAL A 809 17.04 31.04 -22.77
CA VAL A 809 17.47 30.65 -21.42
C VAL A 809 17.75 31.87 -20.56
N PHE A 810 17.07 31.98 -19.42
CA PHE A 810 17.29 33.02 -18.42
C PHE A 810 18.05 32.47 -17.22
N GLY A 811 18.84 33.34 -16.61
CA GLY A 811 19.63 33.07 -15.40
C GLY A 811 20.14 34.38 -14.79
N ASN A 812 21.04 34.33 -13.83
CA ASN A 812 21.59 35.52 -13.15
C ASN A 812 22.82 36.11 -13.83
N GLY A 813 23.38 35.45 -14.86
CA GLY A 813 24.54 35.96 -15.59
C GLY A 813 25.86 35.82 -14.84
N THR A 814 25.88 35.09 -13.73
CA THR A 814 27.11 34.57 -13.13
C THR A 814 27.59 33.42 -14.02
N THR A 815 28.76 33.52 -14.62
CA THR A 815 29.29 32.58 -15.63
C THR A 815 29.52 31.13 -15.15
N GLN A 816 28.96 30.73 -14.00
CA GLN A 816 29.09 29.41 -13.40
C GLN A 816 27.79 29.04 -12.67
N GLY A 817 27.19 27.90 -13.04
CA GLY A 817 25.85 27.51 -12.61
C GLY A 817 24.77 28.27 -13.40
N GLN A 818 23.64 27.61 -13.67
CA GLN A 818 22.47 28.11 -14.42
C GLN A 818 22.47 27.85 -15.94
N ASP A 819 23.01 26.71 -16.34
CA ASP A 819 22.93 26.21 -17.71
C ASP A 819 21.66 25.37 -17.99
N ALA A 820 21.18 25.47 -19.24
CA ALA A 820 20.19 24.57 -19.81
C ALA A 820 20.83 23.67 -20.87
N TYR A 821 20.42 22.40 -20.87
CA TYR A 821 20.95 21.34 -21.72
C TYR A 821 19.84 20.73 -22.57
N PHE A 822 20.03 20.71 -23.89
CA PHE A 822 19.12 20.10 -24.86
C PHE A 822 19.79 18.87 -25.48
N LEU A 823 19.30 17.68 -25.13
CA LEU A 823 19.92 16.40 -25.46
C LEU A 823 19.16 15.71 -26.61
N GLN A 824 19.90 15.19 -27.58
CA GLN A 824 19.36 14.37 -28.66
C GLN A 824 20.15 13.07 -28.83
N THR A 825 19.44 11.96 -28.93
CA THR A 825 20.01 10.61 -29.06
C THR A 825 20.51 10.29 -30.48
N GLN A 826 20.16 11.12 -31.46
CA GLN A 826 20.51 10.93 -32.88
C GLN A 826 20.08 9.57 -33.46
N GLY A 827 19.10 8.90 -32.83
CA GLY A 827 18.66 7.55 -33.21
C GLY A 827 19.66 6.44 -32.86
N LEU A 828 20.67 6.71 -32.04
CA LEU A 828 21.67 5.75 -31.61
C LEU A 828 21.19 5.01 -30.36
N ALA A 829 21.10 3.68 -30.42
CA ALA A 829 20.81 2.86 -29.23
C ALA A 829 22.09 2.58 -28.41
N PRO A 830 21.99 2.39 -27.08
CA PRO A 830 23.11 1.95 -26.25
C PRO A 830 23.73 0.64 -26.76
N GLU A 831 25.06 0.55 -26.78
CA GLU A 831 25.77 -0.69 -27.12
C GLU A 831 25.55 -1.79 -26.07
N GLN A 832 25.36 -1.41 -24.79
CA GLN A 832 25.00 -2.33 -23.72
C GLN A 832 23.99 -1.70 -22.77
N ILE A 833 22.85 -2.37 -22.63
CA ILE A 833 21.82 -2.06 -21.63
C ILE A 833 21.13 -3.37 -21.21
N GLN A 834 21.52 -3.91 -20.06
CA GLN A 834 20.99 -5.17 -19.51
C GLN A 834 20.89 -5.07 -17.97
N PRO A 835 19.96 -5.79 -17.34
CA PRO A 835 19.83 -5.77 -15.88
C PRO A 835 21.12 -6.19 -15.17
N GLY A 836 21.53 -5.43 -14.15
CA GLY A 836 22.70 -5.73 -13.34
C GLY A 836 24.06 -5.50 -14.01
N LEU A 837 24.08 -4.92 -15.23
CA LEU A 837 25.30 -4.57 -15.95
C LEU A 837 25.42 -3.05 -16.15
N PRO A 838 26.64 -2.49 -16.06
CA PRO A 838 26.87 -1.07 -16.34
C PRO A 838 26.45 -0.67 -17.76
N LEU A 839 25.87 0.52 -17.89
CA LEU A 839 25.52 1.13 -19.17
C LEU A 839 26.79 1.34 -20.01
N ILE A 840 26.75 0.91 -21.27
CA ILE A 840 27.73 1.32 -22.29
C ILE A 840 26.95 2.03 -23.38
N TRP A 841 27.19 3.33 -23.51
CA TRP A 841 26.62 4.15 -24.57
C TRP A 841 27.68 5.13 -25.05
N ASN A 842 28.52 4.70 -25.98
CA ASN A 842 29.77 5.37 -26.33
C ASN A 842 29.74 6.01 -27.72
N HIS A 843 29.42 5.23 -28.76
CA HIS A 843 29.44 5.61 -30.18
C HIS A 843 30.65 6.48 -30.56
N HIS A 844 31.86 5.99 -30.25
CA HIS A 844 33.12 6.72 -30.45
C HIS A 844 33.16 8.12 -29.80
N GLY A 845 32.56 8.25 -28.61
CA GLY A 845 32.46 9.50 -27.87
C GLY A 845 31.35 10.44 -28.36
N LYS A 846 30.37 9.92 -29.12
CA LYS A 846 29.30 10.71 -29.76
C LYS A 846 27.90 10.14 -29.55
N ALA A 847 27.66 9.47 -28.42
CA ALA A 847 26.40 8.79 -28.14
C ALA A 847 25.18 9.72 -28.07
N VAL A 848 25.27 10.79 -27.27
CA VAL A 848 24.19 11.78 -27.13
C VAL A 848 24.76 13.15 -27.45
N LYS A 849 24.16 13.85 -28.40
CA LYS A 849 24.56 15.20 -28.78
C LYS A 849 23.80 16.19 -27.90
N VAL A 850 24.51 17.12 -27.28
CA VAL A 850 23.96 18.04 -26.28
C VAL A 850 24.24 19.47 -26.70
N TYR A 851 23.23 20.34 -26.65
CA TYR A 851 23.42 21.77 -26.79
C TYR A 851 23.28 22.44 -25.43
N ARG A 852 24.33 23.13 -24.99
CA ARG A 852 24.36 23.86 -23.72
C ARG A 852 24.21 25.35 -23.97
N ILE A 853 23.34 26.00 -23.20
CA ILE A 853 23.17 27.45 -23.17
C ILE A 853 23.24 27.93 -21.72
N SER A 854 24.13 28.88 -21.44
CA SER A 854 24.22 29.53 -20.13
C SER A 854 23.19 30.64 -20.02
N GLY A 855 22.42 30.65 -18.93
CA GLY A 855 21.38 31.65 -18.68
C GLY A 855 21.94 33.05 -18.37
N THR A 856 21.27 34.08 -18.88
CA THR A 856 21.54 35.49 -18.57
C THR A 856 20.26 36.21 -18.14
N PRO A 857 20.32 37.33 -17.40
CA PRO A 857 19.12 38.04 -16.97
C PRO A 857 18.25 38.50 -18.14
N GLU A 858 18.85 38.87 -19.27
CA GLU A 858 18.15 39.35 -20.46
C GLU A 858 17.61 38.22 -21.35
N GLY A 859 17.96 36.97 -21.06
CA GLY A 859 17.72 35.81 -21.90
C GLY A 859 18.83 35.64 -22.94
N SER A 860 19.44 34.46 -22.96
CA SER A 860 20.57 34.12 -23.83
C SER A 860 20.27 32.89 -24.67
N GLY A 861 20.89 32.87 -25.85
CA GLY A 861 20.83 31.77 -26.79
C GLY A 861 19.42 31.50 -27.32
N GLN A 862 19.39 30.63 -28.33
CA GLN A 862 18.16 30.12 -28.90
C GLN A 862 18.33 28.63 -29.24
N PHE A 863 17.31 27.83 -28.96
CA PHE A 863 17.25 26.43 -29.40
C PHE A 863 15.88 26.13 -30.01
N ASN A 864 15.86 25.53 -31.21
CA ASN A 864 14.61 25.24 -31.91
C ASN A 864 14.12 23.80 -31.62
N LEU A 865 13.07 23.66 -30.82
CA LEU A 865 12.48 22.37 -30.43
C LEU A 865 11.64 21.72 -31.56
N THR A 866 11.38 22.40 -32.67
CA THR A 866 10.69 21.78 -33.82
C THR A 866 11.61 20.89 -34.63
N ASN A 867 12.92 21.18 -34.65
CA ASN A 867 13.91 20.47 -35.46
C ASN A 867 15.13 19.96 -34.68
N TRP A 868 15.29 20.35 -33.41
CA TRP A 868 16.37 19.90 -32.51
C TRP A 868 17.79 20.07 -33.07
N SER A 869 17.99 21.01 -34.00
CA SER A 869 19.24 21.17 -34.75
C SER A 869 19.64 22.63 -34.96
N GLN A 870 18.69 23.54 -35.11
CA GLN A 870 18.96 24.98 -35.19
C GLN A 870 19.11 25.55 -33.79
N ALA A 871 20.27 26.16 -33.54
CA ALA A 871 20.58 26.76 -32.25
C ALA A 871 21.64 27.86 -32.38
N GLU A 872 21.58 28.86 -31.49
CA GLU A 872 22.50 30.01 -31.43
C GLU A 872 22.85 30.33 -29.96
N GLY A 873 23.98 31.01 -29.73
CA GLY A 873 24.36 31.54 -28.40
C GLY A 873 24.74 30.51 -27.33
N GLY A 874 25.08 29.28 -27.74
CA GLY A 874 25.49 28.18 -26.87
C GLY A 874 26.58 27.32 -27.52
N ARG A 875 26.79 26.11 -27.03
CA ARG A 875 27.78 25.16 -27.57
C ARG A 875 27.23 23.75 -27.75
N TRP A 876 27.64 23.10 -28.84
CA TRP A 876 27.41 21.68 -29.06
C TRP A 876 28.52 20.85 -28.42
N GLU A 877 28.12 19.84 -27.66
CA GLU A 877 28.99 18.86 -27.03
C GLU A 877 28.39 17.45 -27.15
N TYR A 878 29.13 16.45 -26.67
CA TYR A 878 28.69 15.06 -26.69
C TYR A 878 28.84 14.45 -25.30
N TRP A 879 27.81 13.74 -24.86
CA TRP A 879 27.84 12.94 -23.65
C TRP A 879 27.86 11.47 -24.02
N PHE A 880 28.65 10.70 -23.28
CA PHE A 880 28.79 9.27 -23.50
C PHE A 880 29.28 8.57 -22.23
N THR A 881 29.06 7.26 -22.15
CA THR A 881 29.72 6.39 -21.16
C THR A 881 30.38 5.19 -21.80
N ARG A 882 31.60 4.87 -21.36
CA ARG A 882 32.34 3.65 -21.75
C ARG A 882 32.06 2.46 -20.84
N GLY A 883 31.29 2.66 -19.76
CA GLY A 883 31.02 1.63 -18.76
C GLY A 883 30.67 2.24 -17.41
N GLY A 884 29.37 2.33 -17.15
CA GLY A 884 28.85 2.80 -15.87
C GLY A 884 29.13 4.26 -15.57
N SER A 885 29.02 4.62 -14.30
CA SER A 885 29.29 5.97 -13.81
C SER A 885 30.77 6.37 -13.94
N ALA A 886 31.68 5.41 -13.67
CA ALA A 886 33.12 5.65 -13.77
C ALA A 886 33.58 5.99 -15.20
N GLY A 887 32.86 5.51 -16.21
CA GLY A 887 33.13 5.77 -17.62
C GLY A 887 32.30 6.91 -18.21
N PHE A 888 31.49 7.62 -17.42
CA PHE A 888 30.60 8.68 -17.89
C PHE A 888 31.36 9.99 -18.08
N HIS A 889 31.20 10.57 -19.27
CA HIS A 889 31.84 11.81 -19.69
C HIS A 889 30.77 12.80 -20.15
N PRO A 890 30.21 13.60 -19.22
CA PRO A 890 29.58 14.85 -19.60
C PRO A 890 30.73 15.81 -19.94
N ILE A 891 30.90 16.17 -21.21
CA ILE A 891 31.89 17.19 -21.58
C ILE A 891 31.32 18.52 -21.11
N LEU A 892 31.58 18.88 -19.85
CA LEU A 892 31.12 20.10 -19.18
C LEU A 892 32.00 21.32 -19.45
#